data_AF-A0A8T4HTI0-F1
#
_entry.id   AF-A0A8T4HTI0-F1
#
_cell.length_a   1.000
_cell.length_b   1.000
_cell.length_c   1.000
_cell.angle_alpha   90.00
_cell.angle_beta   90.00
_cell.angle_gamma   90.00
#
_symmetry.space_group_name_H-M   'P 1'
#
loop_
_entity.id
_entity.type
_entity.pdbx_description
1 polymer ?
#
loop_
_entity_poly.entity_id
_entity_poly.type
_entity_poly.pdbx_seq_one_letter_code
_entity_poly.pdbx_strand_id
1 'polypeptide(L)'
;MHEPISERERYDKSGQSDPRPVPPARSPLNRRAVLGTTGALGAGLALGNGYLPAMAADRTGGLQEAPTTSGAKAPATDAARAALKRLLPQHADQITLQQISGPERFKVTGRAGRIRVAGTGPVALLTGVHWYLKYSCDAHISWAGSQLELPKTLPAPRKQHAQRATVANRFALNDTHDGYTAPYADWGHWERFLDVLALHGFNEVLVTAGQEAVYHRMLRDFGYSDQEARSWIPAPTHQPWWLLQNMAEYGGPISTELLNRRTALGKRIVGRMRELGMKPVLPGYFGTVPADFAKRNKGGRTVPQGKWSGLARPPWLDPRTAVFRKVAASFYKHQRELFGAVDHFKMDLLHEGGDPGDVPVPEAARAVEKALHTARPGATWVILGWQENPRRDLLDGLAAKDKMLIVDGLSDLDRVTDREKDWGGVPYAFGTIPNFGGRTTMGAKTHMWTERFTAWRDKRGSKLTGTCYMPEATHRDAAALELFSELAWRQQAVDRGTWFDGWAKIRYGAADAKAKKAMTALRETAYRISSKDGRPHDSVFAARPSLTARSGAYYATHTPAFDLPAFDAAFDALLGVDARLRGTDAYRYDLTDTGRQVLANRSWSLIPQLQAAYKKKDVATFKKLAALWLKLMELADDMSGGHRAFLLGPWLAAARGSAASAPERAQLERTARVLVTTWADRPTADGGRLANYANRDWQGLIRDFHLPQWKAFLDDLQDALEQRRAPKKFDWYAEEEPWTKQRNDYPTRPAADPYTTATRVRDVLVKAPYQGSLKVSAEPRAVAPGKASTVRAVFRNENGLCPTGAVDLALRGLDGARAQDPTSHRAVSPGGMATVRWRYTTADRPLAEPLEPLEYTVEAENGPEGQERVTIGQDGRIYRAGPLSDGVRTATTNEAVFGHLDGRWAIDGAGADLWKATAEFGTVYRARALADGGTVTVKVVSQENSGPWARAGIVVRNDLSAPGSAGFVNLALTPGNGVVLSYDSNGDGTLDTYRAASGVKAPVLLRLSRAGASYKGELSTDDGRSWRTVSTVVAPGGSGKQDTGLFMSATNGGSGDRALVEFADWRTG
;
A
#
# COMPACT_ATOMS: atom_id res chain seq x y z
N MET A 1 1.66 -4.04 7.47
CA MET A 1 2.64 -3.69 8.52
C MET A 1 4.06 -3.72 7.95
N HIS A 2 4.71 -2.57 7.69
CA HIS A 2 5.99 -2.54 6.95
C HIS A 2 7.06 -1.64 7.58
N GLU A 3 7.70 -2.16 8.63
CA GLU A 3 9.15 -2.09 8.91
C GLU A 3 9.39 -2.93 10.18
N PRO A 4 10.59 -3.48 10.41
CA PRO A 4 10.87 -4.27 11.61
C PRO A 4 10.76 -3.38 12.86
N ILE A 5 9.93 -3.79 13.82
CA ILE A 5 9.73 -3.08 15.09
C ILE A 5 11.03 -3.15 15.89
N SER A 6 11.85 -2.10 15.82
CA SER A 6 12.97 -1.93 16.76
C SER A 6 12.44 -1.37 18.07
N GLU A 7 12.81 -2.00 19.18
CA GLU A 7 12.35 -1.68 20.54
C GLU A 7 12.45 -0.18 20.88
N ARG A 8 11.29 0.48 20.97
CA ARG A 8 11.11 1.78 21.63
C ARG A 8 9.75 1.79 22.32
N GLU A 9 9.65 1.15 23.49
CA GLU A 9 8.63 1.46 24.52
C GLU A 9 8.91 0.69 25.84
N ARG A 10 9.70 1.32 26.72
CA ARG A 10 9.59 1.17 28.17
C ARG A 10 9.64 2.58 28.78
N TYR A 11 9.03 2.74 29.96
CA TYR A 11 8.73 4.03 30.62
C TYR A 11 7.65 4.82 29.85
N ASP A 12 6.39 4.83 30.28
CA ASP A 12 5.98 5.28 31.62
C ASP A 12 4.87 4.41 32.28
N LYS A 13 4.83 4.39 33.61
CA LYS A 13 3.85 3.67 34.45
C LYS A 13 3.66 4.36 35.81
N SER A 14 2.60 5.15 35.96
CA SER A 14 1.91 5.36 37.25
C SER A 14 0.60 6.11 37.05
N GLY A 15 -0.49 5.71 37.72
CA GLY A 15 -1.75 6.46 37.71
C GLY A 15 -3.03 5.60 37.67
N GLN A 16 -3.18 4.64 38.59
CA GLN A 16 -4.49 4.02 38.85
C GLN A 16 -5.24 4.81 39.91
N SER A 17 -6.49 5.21 39.62
CA SER A 17 -7.54 5.35 40.62
C SER A 17 -8.93 5.35 39.98
N ASP A 18 -9.67 4.27 40.21
CA ASP A 18 -11.13 4.16 40.16
C ASP A 18 -11.52 3.49 41.50
N PRO A 19 -12.63 3.87 42.16
CA PRO A 19 -13.77 2.96 42.05
C PRO A 19 -15.18 3.60 42.15
N ARG A 20 -16.01 3.22 41.17
CA ARG A 20 -17.34 2.56 41.34
C ARG A 20 -18.65 3.41 41.46
N PRO A 21 -19.83 2.78 41.23
CA PRO A 21 -20.98 3.43 40.54
C PRO A 21 -22.32 3.42 41.30
N VAL A 22 -23.33 4.14 40.78
CA VAL A 22 -24.77 3.98 41.14
C VAL A 22 -25.71 4.31 39.95
N PRO A 23 -26.68 3.42 39.60
CA PRO A 23 -27.91 3.71 38.82
C PRO A 23 -29.19 3.48 39.72
N PRO A 24 -30.48 3.43 39.26
CA PRO A 24 -31.11 3.68 37.93
C PRO A 24 -32.45 4.51 37.98
N ALA A 25 -33.19 4.53 36.84
CA ALA A 25 -34.68 4.68 36.71
C ALA A 25 -35.33 6.09 36.91
N ARG A 26 -36.50 6.46 36.35
CA ARG A 26 -37.43 5.91 35.31
C ARG A 26 -38.47 6.98 34.85
N SER A 27 -38.79 7.06 33.55
CA SER A 27 -40.11 7.43 32.97
C SER A 27 -40.74 8.82 33.25
N PRO A 28 -41.89 9.25 32.66
CA PRO A 28 -42.68 8.67 31.56
C PRO A 28 -43.06 9.64 30.38
N LEU A 29 -43.54 9.03 29.29
CA LEU A 29 -44.62 9.43 28.35
C LEU A 29 -45.08 10.89 28.22
N ASN A 30 -45.27 11.32 26.96
CA ASN A 30 -46.51 12.01 26.57
C ASN A 30 -46.98 11.60 25.16
N ARG A 31 -48.28 11.78 24.85
CA ARG A 31 -49.01 11.11 23.73
C ARG A 31 -49.97 12.09 23.00
N ARG A 32 -50.24 11.82 21.71
CA ARG A 32 -51.29 12.43 20.81
C ARG A 32 -51.00 13.88 20.34
N ALA A 33 -51.49 14.38 19.18
CA ALA A 33 -52.36 13.83 18.11
C ALA A 33 -51.97 14.46 16.72
N VAL A 34 -52.08 13.81 15.54
CA VAL A 34 -53.26 13.66 14.62
C VAL A 34 -53.75 15.04 14.09
N LEU A 35 -53.90 15.41 12.80
CA LEU A 35 -53.97 14.79 11.44
C LEU A 35 -52.84 15.31 10.48
N GLY A 36 -52.73 15.00 9.17
CA GLY A 36 -53.38 13.96 8.31
C GLY A 36 -54.12 14.47 7.04
N THR A 37 -53.79 13.99 5.82
CA THR A 37 -54.67 13.98 4.60
C THR A 37 -54.22 12.95 3.54
N THR A 38 -55.10 12.64 2.57
CA THR A 38 -55.14 11.37 1.82
C THR A 38 -55.32 11.55 0.30
N GLY A 39 -54.93 10.55 -0.51
CA GLY A 39 -55.33 10.38 -1.91
C GLY A 39 -54.17 9.93 -2.84
N ALA A 40 -54.34 9.00 -3.79
CA ALA A 40 -55.50 8.19 -4.16
C ALA A 40 -55.09 6.82 -4.76
N LEU A 41 -56.07 5.92 -4.91
CA LEU A 41 -55.92 4.54 -5.38
C LEU A 41 -55.90 4.41 -6.91
N GLY A 42 -55.27 3.33 -7.40
CA GLY A 42 -55.49 2.76 -8.73
C GLY A 42 -55.29 1.25 -8.67
N ALA A 43 -56.37 0.47 -8.73
CA ALA A 43 -56.33 -0.98 -8.55
C ALA A 43 -56.62 -1.74 -9.85
N GLY A 44 -56.01 -2.91 -10.00
CA GLY A 44 -56.28 -3.87 -11.08
C GLY A 44 -55.95 -5.29 -10.63
N LEU A 45 -56.99 -6.04 -10.21
CA LEU A 45 -56.95 -7.51 -10.03
C LEU A 45 -56.93 -8.17 -11.42
N ALA A 46 -56.30 -9.32 -11.68
CA ALA A 46 -56.66 -10.68 -11.27
C ALA A 46 -55.72 -11.64 -12.05
N LEU A 47 -55.51 -12.94 -11.81
CA LEU A 47 -55.85 -13.92 -10.76
C LEU A 47 -54.88 -15.12 -10.99
N GLY A 48 -54.55 -15.93 -9.98
CA GLY A 48 -53.73 -17.13 -10.21
C GLY A 48 -53.03 -17.74 -8.99
N ASN A 49 -53.77 -18.01 -7.91
CA ASN A 49 -53.24 -18.75 -6.76
C ASN A 49 -53.44 -20.26 -6.92
N GLY A 50 -52.48 -21.05 -6.44
CA GLY A 50 -52.59 -22.50 -6.27
C GLY A 50 -51.53 -23.00 -5.29
N TYR A 51 -51.94 -23.34 -4.07
CA TYR A 51 -51.05 -23.72 -2.97
C TYR A 51 -51.68 -24.86 -2.16
N LEU A 52 -50.82 -25.70 -1.56
CA LEU A 52 -51.12 -26.69 -0.49
C LEU A 52 -51.85 -27.99 -0.93
N PRO A 53 -51.78 -29.08 -0.12
CA PRO A 53 -51.14 -29.20 1.20
C PRO A 53 -50.07 -30.30 1.34
N ALA A 54 -49.40 -30.29 2.49
CA ALA A 54 -48.62 -31.41 2.99
C ALA A 54 -49.53 -32.50 3.60
N MET A 55 -49.06 -33.74 3.62
CA MET A 55 -49.60 -34.85 4.41
C MET A 55 -48.43 -35.56 5.08
N ALA A 56 -48.63 -35.96 6.34
CA ALA A 56 -47.71 -36.82 7.08
C ALA A 56 -48.53 -37.82 7.89
N ALA A 57 -48.22 -39.11 7.76
CA ALA A 57 -48.42 -40.10 8.82
C ALA A 57 -47.68 -41.43 8.53
N ASP A 58 -46.80 -41.75 9.49
CA ASP A 58 -46.51 -43.08 10.03
C ASP A 58 -45.70 -44.18 9.33
N ARG A 59 -45.19 -45.05 10.21
CA ARG A 59 -44.06 -45.98 10.03
C ARG A 59 -44.52 -47.41 9.76
N THR A 60 -43.70 -48.20 9.06
CA THR A 60 -43.30 -49.55 9.50
C THR A 60 -42.17 -50.14 8.65
N GLY A 61 -41.18 -50.75 9.32
CA GLY A 61 -40.45 -51.97 8.90
C GLY A 61 -39.62 -52.01 7.60
N GLY A 62 -38.37 -52.49 7.71
CA GLY A 62 -37.70 -53.23 6.62
C GLY A 62 -36.40 -52.61 6.10
N LEU A 63 -35.27 -53.23 6.45
CA LEU A 63 -33.96 -52.95 5.85
C LEU A 63 -33.88 -53.54 4.44
N GLN A 64 -33.57 -52.71 3.44
CA GLN A 64 -32.91 -53.18 2.21
C GLN A 64 -32.09 -52.05 1.58
N GLU A 65 -30.80 -52.27 1.40
CA GLU A 65 -29.90 -51.32 0.75
C GLU A 65 -30.19 -51.28 -0.75
N ALA A 66 -30.64 -50.13 -1.25
CA ALA A 66 -30.73 -49.85 -2.68
C ALA A 66 -29.46 -49.14 -3.17
N PRO A 67 -28.92 -49.48 -4.35
CA PRO A 67 -27.58 -49.08 -4.75
C PRO A 67 -27.47 -47.57 -5.00
N THR A 68 -26.34 -47.01 -4.60
CA THR A 68 -25.97 -45.61 -4.86
C THR A 68 -25.76 -45.40 -6.36
N THR A 69 -26.77 -44.87 -7.05
CA THR A 69 -26.60 -44.34 -8.41
C THR A 69 -25.59 -43.20 -8.36
N SER A 70 -24.37 -43.47 -8.82
CA SER A 70 -23.34 -42.45 -9.01
C SER A 70 -23.90 -41.37 -9.95
N GLY A 71 -24.12 -40.17 -9.43
CA GLY A 71 -24.58 -39.05 -10.25
C GLY A 71 -23.64 -38.85 -11.43
N ALA A 72 -24.14 -39.06 -12.65
CA ALA A 72 -23.34 -38.92 -13.85
C ALA A 72 -22.78 -37.49 -13.89
N LYS A 73 -21.45 -37.36 -13.92
CA LYS A 73 -20.82 -36.06 -14.13
C LYS A 73 -21.34 -35.50 -15.45
N ALA A 74 -21.99 -34.34 -15.40
CA ALA A 74 -22.33 -33.60 -16.61
C ALA A 74 -21.05 -33.44 -17.46
N PRO A 75 -21.11 -33.65 -18.80
CA PRO A 75 -19.95 -33.51 -19.65
C PRO A 75 -19.27 -32.15 -19.43
N ALA A 76 -17.93 -32.10 -19.46
CA ALA A 76 -17.18 -30.89 -19.08
C ALA A 76 -17.49 -29.66 -19.97
N THR A 77 -18.09 -29.89 -21.14
CA THR A 77 -18.64 -28.84 -22.01
C THR A 77 -19.82 -28.09 -21.40
N ASP A 78 -20.59 -28.70 -20.49
CA ASP A 78 -21.88 -28.17 -20.06
C ASP A 78 -21.74 -27.05 -19.04
N ALA A 79 -20.82 -27.20 -18.09
CA ALA A 79 -20.48 -26.16 -17.13
C ALA A 79 -19.88 -24.91 -17.82
N ALA A 80 -19.09 -25.12 -18.87
CA ALA A 80 -18.57 -24.05 -19.74
C ALA A 80 -19.66 -23.45 -20.63
N ARG A 81 -20.59 -24.25 -21.16
CA ARG A 81 -21.74 -23.78 -21.94
C ARG A 81 -22.70 -22.95 -21.08
N ALA A 82 -22.90 -23.31 -19.82
CA ALA A 82 -23.70 -22.55 -18.87
C ALA A 82 -23.07 -21.17 -18.57
N ALA A 83 -21.75 -21.13 -18.31
CA ALA A 83 -21.01 -19.88 -18.20
C ALA A 83 -21.15 -19.03 -19.46
N LEU A 84 -20.95 -19.63 -20.63
CA LEU A 84 -21.06 -18.96 -21.92
C LEU A 84 -22.46 -18.38 -22.16
N LYS A 85 -23.53 -19.09 -21.79
CA LYS A 85 -24.91 -18.60 -21.87
C LYS A 85 -25.19 -17.42 -20.92
N ARG A 86 -24.57 -17.36 -19.75
CA ARG A 86 -24.66 -16.18 -18.86
C ARG A 86 -23.84 -14.99 -19.36
N LEU A 87 -22.65 -15.25 -19.90
CA LEU A 87 -21.68 -14.23 -20.31
C LEU A 87 -21.94 -13.64 -21.70
N LEU A 88 -22.43 -14.45 -22.64
CA LEU A 88 -22.72 -14.10 -24.04
C LEU A 88 -24.08 -14.68 -24.49
N PRO A 89 -25.21 -14.31 -23.84
CA PRO A 89 -26.51 -14.93 -24.09
C PRO A 89 -26.97 -14.86 -25.56
N GLN A 90 -26.61 -13.80 -26.29
CA GLN A 90 -27.00 -13.60 -27.69
C GLN A 90 -26.14 -14.37 -28.70
N HIS A 91 -24.97 -14.88 -28.29
CA HIS A 91 -23.97 -15.46 -29.19
C HIS A 91 -23.55 -16.89 -28.80
N ALA A 92 -23.96 -17.39 -27.64
CA ALA A 92 -23.56 -18.70 -27.11
C ALA A 92 -23.82 -19.86 -28.09
N ASP A 93 -24.94 -19.84 -28.81
CA ASP A 93 -25.30 -20.90 -29.77
C ASP A 93 -24.50 -20.86 -31.08
N GLN A 94 -23.77 -19.76 -31.34
CA GLN A 94 -22.81 -19.65 -32.45
C GLN A 94 -21.43 -20.27 -32.09
N ILE A 95 -21.26 -20.74 -30.86
CA ILE A 95 -20.00 -21.29 -30.32
C ILE A 95 -20.21 -22.74 -29.89
N THR A 96 -19.59 -23.67 -30.62
CA THR A 96 -19.52 -25.09 -30.26
C THR A 96 -18.30 -25.36 -29.39
N LEU A 97 -18.53 -25.83 -28.16
CA LEU A 97 -17.48 -26.29 -27.25
C LEU A 97 -17.23 -27.79 -27.46
N GLN A 98 -15.97 -28.20 -27.55
CA GLN A 98 -15.55 -29.60 -27.73
C GLN A 98 -14.46 -29.96 -26.72
N GLN A 99 -14.69 -30.99 -25.90
CA GLN A 99 -13.63 -31.50 -25.03
C GLN A 99 -12.57 -32.29 -25.83
N ILE A 100 -11.30 -32.13 -25.48
CA ILE A 100 -10.17 -32.89 -26.03
C ILE A 100 -9.28 -33.43 -24.90
N SER A 101 -8.42 -34.40 -25.20
CA SER A 101 -7.47 -34.99 -24.25
C SER A 101 -6.06 -34.40 -24.37
N GLY A 102 -5.21 -34.73 -23.39
CA GLY A 102 -3.79 -34.36 -23.32
C GLY A 102 -3.49 -33.17 -22.40
N PRO A 103 -2.27 -32.61 -22.46
CA PRO A 103 -1.85 -31.47 -21.65
C PRO A 103 -2.72 -30.23 -21.87
N GLU A 104 -2.91 -29.41 -20.84
CA GLU A 104 -3.89 -28.32 -20.84
C GLU A 104 -3.66 -27.32 -21.99
N ARG A 105 -4.67 -27.20 -22.85
CA ARG A 105 -4.62 -26.43 -24.09
C ARG A 105 -6.01 -26.11 -24.60
N PHE A 106 -6.09 -25.12 -25.49
CA PHE A 106 -7.26 -24.86 -26.31
C PHE A 106 -6.89 -24.60 -27.77
N LYS A 107 -7.88 -24.74 -28.66
CA LYS A 107 -7.80 -24.43 -30.08
C LYS A 107 -9.13 -23.84 -30.58
N VAL A 108 -9.06 -22.68 -31.22
CA VAL A 108 -10.20 -21.98 -31.85
C VAL A 108 -10.12 -22.14 -33.36
N THR A 109 -11.22 -22.59 -33.96
CA THR A 109 -11.43 -22.75 -35.41
C THR A 109 -12.88 -22.42 -35.77
N GLY A 110 -13.26 -22.51 -37.04
CA GLY A 110 -14.65 -22.39 -37.48
C GLY A 110 -14.83 -21.37 -38.60
N ARG A 111 -16.09 -21.03 -38.87
CA ARG A 111 -16.51 -20.00 -39.84
C ARG A 111 -17.47 -19.02 -39.17
N ALA A 112 -17.82 -17.94 -39.86
CA ALA A 112 -18.76 -16.94 -39.32
C ALA A 112 -20.05 -17.61 -38.82
N GLY A 113 -20.50 -17.21 -37.63
CA GLY A 113 -21.67 -17.77 -36.93
C GLY A 113 -21.54 -19.23 -36.46
N ARG A 114 -20.40 -19.89 -36.69
CA ARG A 114 -20.14 -21.30 -36.33
C ARG A 114 -18.69 -21.47 -35.87
N ILE A 115 -18.40 -20.88 -34.72
CA ILE A 115 -17.10 -20.95 -34.04
C ILE A 115 -17.00 -22.29 -33.31
N ARG A 116 -15.83 -22.92 -33.33
CA ARG A 116 -15.54 -24.14 -32.59
C ARG A 116 -14.33 -23.93 -31.69
N VAL A 117 -14.53 -24.06 -30.39
CA VAL A 117 -13.47 -24.03 -29.37
C VAL A 117 -13.29 -25.43 -28.82
N ALA A 118 -12.13 -26.03 -29.11
CA ALA A 118 -11.70 -27.29 -28.51
C ALA A 118 -10.83 -26.99 -27.29
N GLY A 119 -11.01 -27.70 -26.17
CA GLY A 119 -10.24 -27.47 -24.94
C GLY A 119 -10.26 -28.67 -24.00
N THR A 120 -9.26 -28.79 -23.13
CA THR A 120 -9.08 -29.98 -22.27
C THR A 120 -10.03 -30.05 -21.08
N GLY A 121 -10.60 -28.91 -20.68
CA GLY A 121 -11.56 -28.79 -19.58
C GLY A 121 -12.28 -27.43 -19.63
N PRO A 122 -13.18 -27.13 -18.68
CA PRO A 122 -14.05 -25.97 -18.77
C PRO A 122 -13.29 -24.64 -18.73
N VAL A 123 -12.27 -24.51 -17.87
CA VAL A 123 -11.35 -23.34 -17.86
C VAL A 123 -10.69 -23.14 -19.22
N ALA A 124 -10.04 -24.17 -19.79
CA ALA A 124 -9.38 -24.06 -21.09
C ALA A 124 -10.36 -23.72 -22.23
N LEU A 125 -11.58 -24.27 -22.20
CA LEU A 125 -12.65 -23.92 -23.15
C LEU A 125 -13.04 -22.44 -23.04
N LEU A 126 -13.26 -21.94 -21.82
CA LEU A 126 -13.64 -20.54 -21.57
C LEU A 126 -12.50 -19.57 -21.89
N THR A 127 -11.26 -19.91 -21.54
CA THR A 127 -10.07 -19.15 -21.95
C THR A 127 -9.95 -19.10 -23.48
N GLY A 128 -10.23 -20.21 -24.18
CA GLY A 128 -10.25 -20.25 -25.64
C GLY A 128 -11.34 -19.38 -26.26
N VAL A 129 -12.52 -19.30 -25.65
CA VAL A 129 -13.56 -18.32 -26.03
C VAL A 129 -13.05 -16.90 -25.81
N HIS A 130 -12.48 -16.58 -24.65
CA HIS A 130 -12.00 -15.23 -24.35
C HIS A 130 -10.86 -14.81 -25.30
N TRP A 131 -9.95 -15.72 -25.62
CA TRP A 131 -8.88 -15.50 -26.61
C TRP A 131 -9.45 -15.20 -28.01
N TYR A 132 -10.51 -15.91 -28.39
CA TYR A 132 -11.23 -15.64 -29.63
C TYR A 132 -11.87 -14.25 -29.65
N LEU A 133 -12.57 -13.84 -28.58
CA LEU A 133 -13.16 -12.50 -28.45
C LEU A 133 -12.08 -11.41 -28.62
N LYS A 134 -11.00 -11.49 -27.83
CA LYS A 134 -9.90 -10.52 -27.86
C LYS A 134 -9.26 -10.43 -29.24
N TYR A 135 -8.77 -11.56 -29.76
CA TYR A 135 -7.90 -11.57 -30.94
C TYR A 135 -8.61 -11.76 -32.28
N SER A 136 -9.95 -11.89 -32.30
CA SER A 136 -10.76 -11.99 -33.53
C SER A 136 -11.92 -11.00 -33.59
N CYS A 137 -12.56 -10.71 -32.45
CA CYS A 137 -13.71 -9.80 -32.37
C CYS A 137 -13.35 -8.39 -31.85
N ASP A 138 -12.13 -8.19 -31.34
CA ASP A 138 -11.72 -6.97 -30.61
C ASP A 138 -12.58 -6.69 -29.35
N ALA A 139 -13.07 -7.74 -28.68
CA ALA A 139 -13.97 -7.66 -27.53
C ALA A 139 -13.40 -8.40 -26.30
N HIS A 140 -13.82 -8.05 -25.08
CA HIS A 140 -13.34 -8.69 -23.85
C HIS A 140 -14.33 -8.60 -22.69
N ILE A 141 -14.20 -9.53 -21.73
CA ILE A 141 -14.98 -9.55 -20.49
C ILE A 141 -14.00 -9.46 -19.33
N SER A 142 -14.24 -8.54 -18.40
CA SER A 142 -13.39 -8.32 -17.23
C SER A 142 -14.22 -8.09 -15.96
N TRP A 143 -13.55 -7.96 -14.83
CA TRP A 143 -14.14 -7.57 -13.55
C TRP A 143 -14.28 -6.04 -13.38
N ALA A 144 -13.70 -5.25 -14.28
CA ALA A 144 -13.63 -3.79 -14.23
C ALA A 144 -13.93 -3.23 -15.63
N GLY A 145 -15.20 -3.01 -15.95
CA GLY A 145 -15.64 -2.69 -17.32
C GLY A 145 -15.60 -3.91 -18.25
N SER A 146 -16.47 -3.99 -19.24
CA SER A 146 -16.38 -4.97 -20.34
C SER A 146 -16.76 -4.32 -21.66
N GLN A 147 -16.32 -4.92 -22.77
CA GLN A 147 -16.67 -4.49 -24.13
C GLN A 147 -17.24 -5.70 -24.86
N LEU A 148 -18.50 -5.60 -25.28
CA LEU A 148 -19.28 -6.69 -25.87
C LEU A 148 -20.16 -6.24 -27.04
N GLU A 149 -19.79 -5.14 -27.73
CA GLU A 149 -20.46 -4.68 -28.96
C GLU A 149 -20.11 -5.60 -30.14
N LEU A 150 -20.61 -6.84 -30.06
CA LEU A 150 -20.36 -7.92 -31.01
C LEU A 150 -21.39 -7.88 -32.15
N PRO A 151 -21.00 -8.15 -33.40
CA PRO A 151 -21.95 -8.28 -34.49
C PRO A 151 -22.94 -9.42 -34.23
N LYS A 152 -24.17 -9.31 -34.75
CA LYS A 152 -25.21 -10.35 -34.64
C LYS A 152 -24.72 -11.74 -35.08
N THR A 153 -23.86 -11.78 -36.09
CA THR A 153 -23.13 -13.00 -36.50
C THR A 153 -21.67 -12.84 -36.15
N LEU A 154 -21.14 -13.73 -35.30
CA LEU A 154 -19.72 -13.75 -34.91
C LEU A 154 -18.81 -13.93 -36.14
N PRO A 155 -17.70 -13.18 -36.28
CA PRO A 155 -16.78 -13.31 -37.40
C PRO A 155 -16.04 -14.66 -37.39
N ALA A 156 -15.47 -15.10 -38.51
CA ALA A 156 -14.54 -16.22 -38.49
C ALA A 156 -13.27 -15.84 -37.68
N PRO A 157 -12.59 -16.79 -36.99
CA PRO A 157 -11.31 -16.51 -36.35
C PRO A 157 -10.30 -16.01 -37.38
N ARG A 158 -9.71 -14.82 -37.16
CA ARG A 158 -8.75 -14.17 -38.09
C ARG A 158 -7.55 -15.04 -38.43
N LYS A 159 -7.19 -15.93 -37.51
CA LYS A 159 -6.25 -17.03 -37.66
C LYS A 159 -6.67 -18.16 -36.73
N GLN A 160 -6.12 -19.36 -36.93
CA GLN A 160 -6.24 -20.41 -35.92
C GLN A 160 -5.52 -19.98 -34.64
N HIS A 161 -6.27 -19.81 -33.54
CA HIS A 161 -5.67 -19.61 -32.22
C HIS A 161 -5.49 -20.98 -31.57
N ALA A 162 -4.29 -21.30 -31.10
CA ALA A 162 -4.03 -22.49 -30.31
C ALA A 162 -2.97 -22.16 -29.27
N GLN A 163 -3.28 -22.38 -27.99
CA GLN A 163 -2.35 -22.16 -26.88
C GLN A 163 -2.34 -23.37 -25.95
N ARG A 164 -1.20 -23.62 -25.33
CA ARG A 164 -0.99 -24.62 -24.27
C ARG A 164 -0.55 -23.88 -23.02
N ALA A 165 -1.12 -24.22 -21.86
CA ALA A 165 -0.66 -23.68 -20.59
C ALA A 165 0.85 -24.00 -20.41
N THR A 166 1.63 -23.02 -19.96
CA THR A 166 3.08 -23.17 -19.72
C THR A 166 3.39 -23.61 -18.30
N VAL A 167 2.41 -23.49 -17.40
CA VAL A 167 2.49 -23.81 -15.96
C VAL A 167 1.19 -24.50 -15.52
N ALA A 168 1.24 -25.32 -14.46
CA ALA A 168 0.10 -26.11 -14.01
C ALA A 168 -0.88 -25.27 -13.18
N ASN A 169 -0.37 -24.49 -12.24
CA ASN A 169 -1.15 -23.81 -11.21
C ASN A 169 -1.38 -22.34 -11.62
N ARG A 170 -2.62 -21.85 -11.59
CA ARG A 170 -2.95 -20.43 -11.77
C ARG A 170 -3.90 -20.02 -10.65
N PHE A 171 -3.28 -19.55 -9.57
CA PHE A 171 -3.91 -19.20 -8.32
C PHE A 171 -4.43 -17.76 -8.34
N ALA A 172 -5.60 -17.54 -7.75
CA ALA A 172 -6.23 -16.24 -7.61
C ALA A 172 -6.63 -15.93 -6.15
N LEU A 173 -6.62 -14.63 -5.86
CA LEU A 173 -7.08 -13.95 -4.65
C LEU A 173 -6.08 -13.98 -3.48
N ASN A 174 -6.07 -12.88 -2.71
CA ASN A 174 -5.32 -12.75 -1.46
C ASN A 174 -6.14 -13.29 -0.28
N ASP A 175 -5.49 -13.66 0.82
CA ASP A 175 -6.16 -14.02 2.08
C ASP A 175 -7.13 -12.93 2.57
N THR A 176 -6.79 -11.66 2.36
CA THR A 176 -7.60 -10.49 2.73
C THR A 176 -8.75 -10.14 1.76
N HIS A 177 -8.85 -10.85 0.62
CA HIS A 177 -9.73 -10.49 -0.50
C HIS A 177 -11.21 -10.34 -0.13
N ASP A 178 -11.78 -11.32 0.57
CA ASP A 178 -13.22 -11.34 0.92
C ASP A 178 -13.56 -10.11 1.76
N GLY A 179 -12.70 -9.76 2.73
CA GLY A 179 -12.89 -8.62 3.62
C GLY A 179 -12.96 -7.28 2.89
N TYR A 180 -12.01 -6.99 1.98
CA TYR A 180 -11.95 -5.68 1.30
C TYR A 180 -12.79 -5.56 0.03
N THR A 181 -13.13 -6.68 -0.61
CA THR A 181 -13.84 -6.66 -1.90
C THR A 181 -15.35 -6.77 -1.69
N ALA A 182 -15.80 -7.88 -1.10
CA ALA A 182 -17.22 -8.24 -1.11
C ALA A 182 -17.58 -9.24 0.00
N PRO A 183 -17.37 -8.89 1.30
CA PRO A 183 -17.66 -9.79 2.42
C PRO A 183 -19.17 -10.05 2.60
N TYR A 184 -19.98 -9.35 1.82
CA TYR A 184 -21.43 -9.40 1.73
C TYR A 184 -21.91 -9.77 0.31
N ALA A 185 -21.04 -10.36 -0.51
CA ALA A 185 -21.38 -10.86 -1.85
C ALA A 185 -22.51 -11.90 -1.79
N ASP A 186 -23.42 -11.81 -2.75
CA ASP A 186 -24.41 -12.85 -3.00
C ASP A 186 -23.89 -13.90 -3.99
N TRP A 187 -24.77 -14.85 -4.34
CA TRP A 187 -24.47 -15.85 -5.36
C TRP A 187 -24.23 -15.26 -6.75
N GLY A 188 -24.99 -14.24 -7.16
CA GLY A 188 -24.90 -13.66 -8.51
C GLY A 188 -23.54 -12.99 -8.75
N HIS A 189 -22.98 -12.35 -7.72
CA HIS A 189 -21.60 -11.87 -7.73
C HIS A 189 -20.62 -13.03 -7.93
N TRP A 190 -20.65 -14.05 -7.07
CA TRP A 190 -19.69 -15.17 -7.11
C TRP A 190 -19.78 -16.02 -8.38
N GLU A 191 -20.99 -16.25 -8.91
CA GLU A 191 -21.19 -16.99 -10.16
C GLU A 191 -20.52 -16.29 -11.35
N ARG A 192 -20.79 -14.98 -11.52
CA ARG A 192 -20.13 -14.16 -12.55
C ARG A 192 -18.63 -14.09 -12.30
N PHE A 193 -18.19 -13.96 -11.04
CA PHE A 193 -16.78 -13.82 -10.71
C PHE A 193 -15.98 -15.08 -11.06
N LEU A 194 -16.48 -16.28 -10.71
CA LEU A 194 -15.88 -17.56 -11.10
C LEU A 194 -15.89 -17.75 -12.63
N ASP A 195 -16.98 -17.41 -13.31
CA ASP A 195 -17.04 -17.48 -14.77
C ASP A 195 -16.00 -16.54 -15.43
N VAL A 196 -15.77 -15.34 -14.88
CA VAL A 196 -14.71 -14.41 -15.33
C VAL A 196 -13.31 -14.96 -15.04
N LEU A 197 -13.05 -15.50 -13.84
CA LEU A 197 -11.77 -16.13 -13.52
C LEU A 197 -11.45 -17.31 -14.48
N ALA A 198 -12.47 -18.05 -14.93
CA ALA A 198 -12.31 -19.10 -15.95
C ALA A 198 -11.98 -18.55 -17.36
N LEU A 199 -12.54 -17.41 -17.76
CA LEU A 199 -12.16 -16.71 -19.00
C LEU A 199 -10.71 -16.23 -19.00
N HIS A 200 -10.18 -15.89 -17.81
CA HIS A 200 -8.77 -15.54 -17.60
C HIS A 200 -7.87 -16.77 -17.32
N GLY A 201 -8.41 -17.98 -17.32
CA GLY A 201 -7.62 -19.21 -17.23
C GLY A 201 -7.14 -19.59 -15.83
N PHE A 202 -7.63 -18.91 -14.77
CA PHE A 202 -7.38 -19.33 -13.39
C PHE A 202 -8.02 -20.70 -13.13
N ASN A 203 -7.30 -21.57 -12.43
CA ASN A 203 -7.77 -22.91 -12.06
C ASN A 203 -7.67 -23.20 -10.56
N GLU A 204 -7.12 -22.29 -9.76
CA GLU A 204 -7.06 -22.34 -8.31
C GLU A 204 -7.56 -21.02 -7.74
N VAL A 205 -8.50 -21.06 -6.78
CA VAL A 205 -9.08 -19.85 -6.19
C VAL A 205 -9.26 -20.08 -4.69
N LEU A 206 -8.83 -19.12 -3.88
CA LEU A 206 -9.05 -19.11 -2.44
C LEU A 206 -10.53 -18.87 -2.10
N VAL A 207 -11.11 -19.67 -1.20
CA VAL A 207 -12.49 -19.52 -0.74
C VAL A 207 -12.55 -19.53 0.78
N THR A 208 -12.78 -18.35 1.37
CA THR A 208 -12.95 -18.14 2.82
C THR A 208 -14.42 -18.19 3.28
N ALA A 209 -15.37 -17.94 2.37
CA ALA A 209 -16.80 -17.91 2.69
C ALA A 209 -17.31 -19.26 3.23
N GLY A 210 -17.93 -19.25 4.41
CA GLY A 210 -18.49 -20.42 5.07
C GLY A 210 -17.52 -21.14 6.03
N GLN A 211 -16.25 -20.74 6.11
CA GLN A 211 -15.28 -21.33 7.05
C GLN A 211 -15.62 -21.02 8.51
N GLU A 212 -16.39 -19.95 8.77
CA GLU A 212 -16.99 -19.68 10.07
C GLU A 212 -17.80 -20.86 10.62
N ALA A 213 -18.46 -21.65 9.76
CA ALA A 213 -19.24 -22.81 10.18
C ALA A 213 -18.38 -24.04 10.47
N VAL A 214 -17.17 -24.12 9.92
CA VAL A 214 -16.20 -25.16 10.28
C VAL A 214 -15.69 -24.92 11.69
N TYR A 215 -15.25 -23.69 11.98
CA TYR A 215 -14.82 -23.29 13.32
C TYR A 215 -15.96 -23.35 14.34
N HIS A 216 -17.17 -22.89 13.99
CA HIS A 216 -18.34 -23.00 14.86
C HIS A 216 -18.57 -24.46 15.30
N ARG A 217 -18.69 -25.39 14.35
CA ARG A 217 -18.89 -26.81 14.65
C ARG A 217 -17.73 -27.42 15.45
N MET A 218 -16.50 -27.13 15.05
CA MET A 218 -15.30 -27.58 15.77
C MET A 218 -15.32 -27.10 17.24
N LEU A 219 -15.66 -25.83 17.52
CA LEU A 219 -15.75 -25.34 18.90
C LEU A 219 -16.88 -26.02 19.69
N ARG A 220 -17.98 -26.42 19.04
CA ARG A 220 -19.05 -27.20 19.70
C ARG A 220 -18.54 -28.58 20.16
N ASP A 221 -17.68 -29.24 19.38
CA ASP A 221 -17.01 -30.51 19.77
C ASP A 221 -16.09 -30.32 21.00
N PHE A 222 -15.54 -29.11 21.23
CA PHE A 222 -14.58 -28.80 22.30
C PHE A 222 -15.15 -27.95 23.45
N GLY A 223 -16.46 -28.07 23.70
CA GLY A 223 -17.10 -27.57 24.93
C GLY A 223 -17.52 -26.09 24.91
N TYR A 224 -17.71 -25.51 23.72
CA TYR A 224 -18.35 -24.19 23.58
C TYR A 224 -19.83 -24.33 23.25
N SER A 225 -20.66 -23.42 23.74
CA SER A 225 -22.06 -23.24 23.33
C SER A 225 -22.17 -22.65 21.91
N ASP A 226 -23.37 -22.69 21.33
CA ASP A 226 -23.64 -22.01 20.05
C ASP A 226 -23.33 -20.50 20.13
N GLN A 227 -23.73 -19.86 21.23
CA GLN A 227 -23.54 -18.43 21.44
C GLN A 227 -22.06 -18.07 21.59
N GLU A 228 -21.30 -18.80 22.41
CA GLU A 228 -19.85 -18.54 22.57
C GLU A 228 -19.11 -18.71 21.25
N ALA A 229 -19.40 -19.78 20.49
CA ALA A 229 -18.78 -20.02 19.19
C ALA A 229 -19.11 -18.91 18.17
N ARG A 230 -20.35 -18.40 18.13
CA ARG A 230 -20.74 -17.27 17.25
C ARG A 230 -20.25 -15.90 17.71
N SER A 231 -19.96 -15.72 19.00
CA SER A 231 -19.35 -14.48 19.54
C SER A 231 -17.86 -14.37 19.18
N TRP A 232 -17.14 -15.49 19.14
CA TRP A 232 -15.71 -15.52 18.81
C TRP A 232 -15.43 -15.18 17.34
N ILE A 233 -16.37 -15.48 16.45
CA ILE A 233 -16.28 -15.26 15.00
C ILE A 233 -16.56 -13.77 14.68
N PRO A 234 -15.66 -13.04 14.00
CA PRO A 234 -15.91 -11.67 13.59
C PRO A 234 -17.00 -11.50 12.54
N ALA A 235 -17.50 -10.27 12.41
CA ALA A 235 -18.30 -9.85 11.27
C ALA A 235 -17.57 -10.11 9.94
N PRO A 236 -18.29 -10.41 8.83
CA PRO A 236 -17.69 -10.84 7.56
C PRO A 236 -16.56 -9.95 7.03
N THR A 237 -16.64 -8.64 7.24
CA THR A 237 -15.57 -7.68 6.87
C THR A 237 -14.20 -7.99 7.48
N HIS A 238 -14.16 -8.66 8.65
CA HIS A 238 -12.95 -8.90 9.44
C HIS A 238 -12.53 -10.38 9.53
N GLN A 239 -13.33 -11.29 8.98
CA GLN A 239 -13.03 -12.73 9.00
C GLN A 239 -11.67 -13.13 8.38
N PRO A 240 -11.13 -12.46 7.34
CA PRO A 240 -9.78 -12.75 6.84
C PRO A 240 -8.67 -12.72 7.90
N TRP A 241 -8.62 -11.68 8.72
CA TRP A 241 -7.58 -11.54 9.76
C TRP A 241 -7.76 -12.53 10.90
N TRP A 242 -8.98 -13.05 11.09
CA TRP A 242 -9.23 -14.16 12.01
C TRP A 242 -8.75 -15.51 11.47
N LEU A 243 -8.94 -15.78 10.17
CA LEU A 243 -8.38 -16.96 9.51
C LEU A 243 -6.83 -16.93 9.50
N LEU A 244 -6.22 -15.74 9.47
CA LEU A 244 -4.78 -15.51 9.60
C LEU A 244 -4.25 -15.50 11.06
N GLN A 245 -5.09 -15.77 12.06
CA GLN A 245 -4.77 -15.69 13.50
C GLN A 245 -4.31 -14.30 14.00
N ASN A 246 -4.59 -13.22 13.26
CA ASN A 246 -4.23 -11.85 13.63
C ASN A 246 -5.22 -11.26 14.65
N MET A 247 -6.47 -11.71 14.65
CA MET A 247 -7.48 -11.29 15.63
C MET A 247 -8.54 -12.37 15.84
N ALA A 248 -9.34 -12.23 16.88
CA ALA A 248 -10.66 -12.85 16.98
C ALA A 248 -11.63 -11.77 17.50
N GLU A 249 -12.94 -12.06 17.53
CA GLU A 249 -13.94 -11.17 18.14
C GLU A 249 -13.92 -9.72 17.60
N TYR A 250 -14.66 -9.44 16.51
CA TYR A 250 -14.97 -8.04 16.17
C TYR A 250 -16.33 -7.89 15.51
N GLY A 251 -17.18 -7.05 16.10
CA GLY A 251 -18.51 -6.72 15.57
C GLY A 251 -19.49 -7.88 15.44
N GLY A 252 -19.26 -8.99 16.15
CA GLY A 252 -20.23 -10.06 16.36
C GLY A 252 -21.08 -9.85 17.63
N PRO A 253 -21.82 -10.88 18.10
CA PRO A 253 -21.94 -12.20 17.50
C PRO A 253 -22.67 -12.16 16.15
N ILE A 254 -22.25 -12.97 15.19
CA ILE A 254 -23.02 -13.20 13.95
C ILE A 254 -24.27 -14.03 14.25
N SER A 255 -25.39 -13.78 13.56
CA SER A 255 -26.60 -14.60 13.72
C SER A 255 -26.44 -16.00 13.13
N THR A 256 -27.25 -16.95 13.60
CA THR A 256 -27.33 -18.30 13.03
C THR A 256 -27.79 -18.27 11.57
N GLU A 257 -28.62 -17.31 11.19
CA GLU A 257 -29.07 -17.10 9.80
C GLU A 257 -27.94 -16.58 8.91
N LEU A 258 -27.14 -15.59 9.36
CA LEU A 258 -25.97 -15.13 8.62
C LEU A 258 -24.93 -16.26 8.46
N LEU A 259 -24.68 -17.03 9.52
CA LEU A 259 -23.83 -18.22 9.51
C LEU A 259 -24.31 -19.26 8.48
N ASN A 260 -25.60 -19.60 8.48
CA ASN A 260 -26.20 -20.52 7.53
C ASN A 260 -26.12 -20.01 6.09
N ARG A 261 -26.38 -18.72 5.87
CA ARG A 261 -26.32 -18.07 4.56
C ARG A 261 -24.92 -18.08 3.96
N ARG A 262 -23.89 -17.70 4.73
CA ARG A 262 -22.48 -17.75 4.29
C ARG A 262 -21.99 -19.20 4.10
N THR A 263 -22.48 -20.14 4.92
CA THR A 263 -22.25 -21.58 4.70
C THR A 263 -22.83 -22.07 3.36
N ALA A 264 -24.09 -21.72 3.08
CA ALA A 264 -24.76 -22.09 1.83
C ALA A 264 -24.07 -21.46 0.61
N LEU A 265 -23.63 -20.20 0.72
CA LEU A 265 -22.83 -19.53 -0.31
C LEU A 265 -21.50 -20.25 -0.56
N GLY A 266 -20.72 -20.54 0.49
CA GLY A 266 -19.46 -21.28 0.37
C GLY A 266 -19.63 -22.65 -0.31
N LYS A 267 -20.70 -23.39 0.02
CA LYS A 267 -21.06 -24.65 -0.66
C LYS A 267 -21.28 -24.47 -2.16
N ARG A 268 -22.01 -23.41 -2.57
CA ARG A 268 -22.27 -23.12 -3.99
C ARG A 268 -21.01 -22.69 -4.74
N ILE A 269 -20.16 -21.85 -4.12
CA ILE A 269 -18.86 -21.45 -4.68
C ILE A 269 -18.01 -22.70 -4.96
N VAL A 270 -17.81 -23.53 -3.94
CA VAL A 270 -17.01 -24.77 -4.03
C VAL A 270 -17.60 -25.75 -5.05
N GLY A 271 -18.93 -25.88 -5.12
CA GLY A 271 -19.61 -26.69 -6.14
C GLY A 271 -19.33 -26.20 -7.56
N ARG A 272 -19.52 -24.90 -7.81
CA ARG A 272 -19.33 -24.27 -9.12
C ARG A 272 -17.88 -24.30 -9.59
N MET A 273 -16.93 -24.17 -8.66
CA MET A 273 -15.50 -24.37 -8.96
C MET A 273 -15.24 -25.78 -9.51
N ARG A 274 -15.79 -26.82 -8.88
CA ARG A 274 -15.67 -28.21 -9.37
C ARG A 274 -16.32 -28.41 -10.74
N GLU A 275 -17.49 -27.81 -10.98
CA GLU A 275 -18.14 -27.81 -12.30
C GLU A 275 -17.23 -27.20 -13.37
N LEU A 276 -16.54 -26.10 -13.05
CA LEU A 276 -15.59 -25.44 -13.93
C LEU A 276 -14.23 -26.17 -14.03
N GLY A 277 -14.00 -27.24 -13.26
CA GLY A 277 -12.71 -27.92 -13.21
C GLY A 277 -11.62 -27.13 -12.49
N MET A 278 -12.00 -26.13 -11.69
CA MET A 278 -11.11 -25.42 -10.77
C MET A 278 -10.93 -26.21 -9.47
N LYS A 279 -9.77 -26.07 -8.84
CA LYS A 279 -9.49 -26.53 -7.47
C LYS A 279 -9.89 -25.43 -6.47
N PRO A 280 -10.87 -25.66 -5.57
CA PRO A 280 -11.06 -24.82 -4.40
C PRO A 280 -9.82 -24.89 -3.51
N VAL A 281 -9.28 -23.74 -3.11
CA VAL A 281 -8.29 -23.66 -2.04
C VAL A 281 -9.01 -23.17 -0.80
N LEU A 282 -9.06 -23.99 0.25
CA LEU A 282 -9.75 -23.63 1.51
C LEU A 282 -8.72 -23.34 2.62
N PRO A 283 -9.02 -22.49 3.61
CA PRO A 283 -8.22 -22.40 4.83
C PRO A 283 -8.03 -23.76 5.50
N GLY A 284 -6.78 -24.10 5.85
CA GLY A 284 -6.47 -25.29 6.65
C GLY A 284 -6.37 -24.98 8.15
N TYR A 285 -6.13 -26.00 8.97
CA TYR A 285 -6.00 -25.84 10.42
C TYR A 285 -4.54 -25.91 10.90
N PHE A 286 -4.12 -24.85 11.58
CA PHE A 286 -2.77 -24.68 12.12
C PHE A 286 -2.76 -24.10 13.54
N GLY A 287 -3.82 -24.33 14.33
CA GLY A 287 -3.78 -24.14 15.80
C GLY A 287 -4.59 -22.97 16.36
N THR A 288 -5.48 -22.34 15.59
CA THR A 288 -6.31 -21.23 16.09
C THR A 288 -7.34 -21.74 17.10
N VAL A 289 -7.36 -21.18 18.32
CA VAL A 289 -8.35 -21.48 19.36
C VAL A 289 -8.68 -20.23 20.21
N PRO A 290 -9.82 -20.19 20.93
CA PRO A 290 -10.14 -19.10 21.85
C PRO A 290 -9.20 -19.05 23.07
N ALA A 291 -9.15 -17.89 23.73
CA ALA A 291 -8.23 -17.61 24.85
C ALA A 291 -8.39 -18.54 26.07
N ASP A 292 -9.58 -19.11 26.27
CA ASP A 292 -9.90 -20.01 27.39
C ASP A 292 -9.83 -21.51 27.03
N PHE A 293 -9.45 -21.85 25.79
CA PHE A 293 -9.52 -23.22 25.26
C PHE A 293 -8.79 -24.25 26.14
N ALA A 294 -7.59 -23.92 26.63
CA ALA A 294 -6.79 -24.77 27.50
C ALA A 294 -7.47 -25.09 28.86
N LYS A 295 -8.37 -24.21 29.33
CA LYS A 295 -9.13 -24.39 30.58
C LYS A 295 -10.22 -25.46 30.42
N ARG A 296 -10.85 -25.50 29.23
CA ARG A 296 -11.89 -26.50 28.88
C ARG A 296 -11.27 -27.83 28.45
N ASN A 297 -10.14 -27.78 27.73
CA ASN A 297 -9.53 -28.93 27.06
C ASN A 297 -8.18 -29.29 27.68
N LYS A 298 -8.20 -30.11 28.75
CA LYS A 298 -6.99 -30.56 29.47
C LYS A 298 -5.94 -31.16 28.52
N GLY A 299 -4.70 -30.71 28.64
CA GLY A 299 -3.59 -31.07 27.74
C GLY A 299 -3.50 -30.25 26.45
N GLY A 300 -4.44 -29.33 26.21
CA GLY A 300 -4.40 -28.36 25.11
C GLY A 300 -3.49 -27.18 25.45
N ARG A 301 -2.17 -27.40 25.47
CA ARG A 301 -1.18 -26.33 25.69
C ARG A 301 -1.30 -25.26 24.60
N THR A 302 -1.44 -24.00 25.00
CA THR A 302 -1.47 -22.86 24.08
C THR A 302 -0.33 -21.88 24.35
N VAL A 303 0.21 -21.27 23.29
CA VAL A 303 1.24 -20.23 23.32
C VAL A 303 0.59 -18.86 23.08
N PRO A 304 0.69 -17.88 24.01
CA PRO A 304 0.17 -16.53 23.80
C PRO A 304 0.79 -15.87 22.57
N GLN A 305 -0.03 -15.25 21.72
CA GLN A 305 0.42 -14.61 20.47
C GLN A 305 0.51 -13.07 20.56
N GLY A 306 0.24 -12.49 21.74
CA GLY A 306 0.31 -11.04 21.94
C GLY A 306 -0.79 -10.28 21.18
N LYS A 307 -0.39 -9.22 20.45
CA LYS A 307 -1.29 -8.34 19.70
C LYS A 307 -0.84 -8.16 18.26
N TRP A 308 -1.78 -7.93 17.36
CA TRP A 308 -1.55 -7.49 15.98
C TRP A 308 -2.32 -6.18 15.79
N SER A 309 -1.63 -5.12 15.36
CA SER A 309 -2.17 -3.74 15.27
C SER A 309 -3.11 -3.34 16.42
N GLY A 310 -2.76 -3.66 17.67
CA GLY A 310 -3.55 -3.29 18.86
C GLY A 310 -4.68 -4.26 19.25
N LEU A 311 -5.13 -5.13 18.34
CA LEU A 311 -6.09 -6.22 18.61
C LEU A 311 -5.39 -7.42 19.26
N ALA A 312 -6.10 -8.16 20.11
CA ALA A 312 -5.59 -9.38 20.72
C ALA A 312 -5.57 -10.54 19.70
N ARG A 313 -4.43 -11.22 19.57
CA ARG A 313 -4.33 -12.43 18.75
C ARG A 313 -4.92 -13.63 19.53
N PRO A 314 -5.69 -14.54 18.91
CA PRO A 314 -6.01 -15.83 19.52
C PRO A 314 -4.72 -16.59 19.84
N PRO A 315 -4.62 -17.29 20.99
CA PRO A 315 -3.42 -18.04 21.31
C PRO A 315 -3.27 -19.26 20.40
N TRP A 316 -2.02 -19.70 20.20
CA TRP A 316 -1.67 -20.77 19.29
C TRP A 316 -1.64 -22.12 20.02
N LEU A 317 -2.51 -23.07 19.63
CA LEU A 317 -2.52 -24.43 20.16
C LEU A 317 -1.27 -25.19 19.69
N ASP A 318 -0.40 -25.60 20.62
CA ASP A 318 0.90 -26.23 20.34
C ASP A 318 0.73 -27.48 19.46
N PRO A 319 1.24 -27.45 18.20
CA PRO A 319 1.04 -28.54 17.24
C PRO A 319 1.57 -29.91 17.68
N ARG A 320 2.53 -29.95 18.62
CA ARG A 320 3.11 -31.20 19.14
C ARG A 320 2.09 -31.99 19.98
N THR A 321 1.08 -31.33 20.53
CA THR A 321 0.14 -31.92 21.49
C THR A 321 -0.83 -32.95 20.88
N ALA A 322 -1.31 -33.88 21.72
CA ALA A 322 -2.38 -34.79 21.32
C ALA A 322 -3.72 -34.07 21.11
N VAL A 323 -3.95 -32.96 21.81
CA VAL A 323 -5.17 -32.14 21.66
C VAL A 323 -5.18 -31.45 20.30
N PHE A 324 -4.06 -30.87 19.84
CA PHE A 324 -3.95 -30.31 18.48
C PHE A 324 -4.40 -31.32 17.40
N ARG A 325 -3.93 -32.57 17.49
CA ARG A 325 -4.31 -33.64 16.55
C ARG A 325 -5.82 -33.92 16.56
N LYS A 326 -6.48 -33.90 17.73
CA LYS A 326 -7.93 -34.03 17.85
C LYS A 326 -8.68 -32.84 17.25
N VAL A 327 -8.21 -31.61 17.51
CA VAL A 327 -8.85 -30.39 16.98
C VAL A 327 -8.72 -30.32 15.45
N ALA A 328 -7.53 -30.59 14.92
CA ALA A 328 -7.31 -30.69 13.47
C ALA A 328 -8.23 -31.73 12.82
N ALA A 329 -8.38 -32.91 13.45
CA ALA A 329 -9.28 -33.95 12.95
C ALA A 329 -10.76 -33.51 12.94
N SER A 330 -11.26 -32.84 13.98
CA SER A 330 -12.62 -32.29 14.01
C SER A 330 -12.82 -31.17 12.98
N PHE A 331 -11.88 -30.23 12.87
CA PHE A 331 -11.89 -29.18 11.84
C PHE A 331 -12.00 -29.79 10.44
N TYR A 332 -11.08 -30.70 10.09
CA TYR A 332 -11.07 -31.31 8.76
C TYR A 332 -12.24 -32.28 8.54
N LYS A 333 -12.85 -32.86 9.59
CA LYS A 333 -14.12 -33.59 9.50
C LYS A 333 -15.24 -32.64 9.08
N HIS A 334 -15.50 -31.58 9.84
CA HIS A 334 -16.58 -30.65 9.55
C HIS A 334 -16.41 -29.90 8.23
N GLN A 335 -15.17 -29.56 7.85
CA GLN A 335 -14.91 -28.97 6.55
C GLN A 335 -15.25 -29.94 5.39
N ARG A 336 -15.01 -31.25 5.56
CA ARG A 336 -15.41 -32.27 4.58
C ARG A 336 -16.92 -32.46 4.52
N GLU A 337 -17.60 -32.47 5.66
CA GLU A 337 -19.06 -32.54 5.75
C GLU A 337 -19.76 -31.35 5.10
N LEU A 338 -19.18 -30.15 5.24
CA LEU A 338 -19.73 -28.93 4.67
C LEU A 338 -19.40 -28.81 3.17
N PHE A 339 -18.14 -28.94 2.77
CA PHE A 339 -17.69 -28.58 1.44
C PHE A 339 -17.35 -29.75 0.52
N GLY A 340 -17.25 -30.98 1.04
CA GLY A 340 -16.84 -32.17 0.28
C GLY A 340 -15.32 -32.35 0.20
N ALA A 341 -14.85 -33.14 -0.78
CA ALA A 341 -13.43 -33.40 -0.99
C ALA A 341 -12.70 -32.20 -1.60
N VAL A 342 -11.58 -31.80 -1.00
CA VAL A 342 -10.71 -30.69 -1.43
C VAL A 342 -9.27 -31.13 -1.18
N ASP A 343 -8.37 -30.73 -2.08
CA ASP A 343 -6.99 -31.20 -2.11
C ASP A 343 -5.97 -30.08 -1.83
N HIS A 344 -6.38 -28.80 -1.72
CA HIS A 344 -5.49 -27.65 -1.54
C HIS A 344 -5.92 -26.81 -0.34
N PHE A 345 -4.99 -26.56 0.58
CA PHE A 345 -5.27 -25.91 1.86
C PHE A 345 -4.31 -24.76 2.15
N LYS A 346 -4.85 -23.55 2.33
CA LYS A 346 -4.10 -22.34 2.62
C LYS A 346 -3.84 -22.23 4.13
N MET A 347 -2.58 -22.17 4.55
CA MET A 347 -2.17 -22.06 5.96
C MET A 347 -0.88 -21.26 6.10
N ASP A 348 -0.87 -20.27 7.00
CA ASP A 348 0.23 -19.30 7.16
C ASP A 348 0.60 -19.19 8.64
N LEU A 349 1.46 -20.09 9.10
CA LEU A 349 1.94 -20.13 10.48
C LEU A 349 2.76 -18.87 10.77
N LEU A 350 2.47 -18.20 11.90
CA LEU A 350 3.17 -16.99 12.34
C LEU A 350 3.10 -15.84 11.30
N HIS A 351 1.92 -15.68 10.68
CA HIS A 351 1.65 -14.60 9.72
C HIS A 351 1.67 -13.22 10.40
N GLU A 352 2.45 -12.30 9.82
CA GLU A 352 2.69 -10.92 10.33
C GLU A 352 2.96 -10.88 11.84
N GLY A 353 3.86 -11.76 12.31
CA GLY A 353 4.28 -11.87 13.71
C GLY A 353 3.66 -13.07 14.41
N GLY A 354 3.29 -12.89 15.67
CA GLY A 354 3.11 -14.02 16.59
C GLY A 354 4.44 -14.51 17.16
N ASP A 355 4.37 -15.39 18.14
CA ASP A 355 5.53 -15.89 18.89
C ASP A 355 5.45 -17.42 18.99
N PRO A 356 6.44 -18.18 18.48
CA PRO A 356 6.45 -19.63 18.68
C PRO A 356 6.71 -20.03 20.13
N GLY A 357 7.23 -19.14 20.98
CA GLY A 357 7.65 -19.45 22.34
C GLY A 357 8.74 -20.53 22.34
N ASP A 358 8.49 -21.61 23.08
CA ASP A 358 9.36 -22.80 23.15
C ASP A 358 8.95 -23.92 22.17
N VAL A 359 8.14 -23.61 21.15
CA VAL A 359 7.77 -24.56 20.09
C VAL A 359 8.77 -24.44 18.93
N PRO A 360 9.60 -25.46 18.64
CA PRO A 360 10.50 -25.40 17.50
C PRO A 360 9.71 -25.33 16.20
N VAL A 361 9.91 -24.26 15.42
CA VAL A 361 9.20 -24.03 14.14
C VAL A 361 9.31 -25.24 13.17
N PRO A 362 10.46 -25.93 13.02
CA PRO A 362 10.55 -27.14 12.19
C PRO A 362 9.67 -28.30 12.69
N GLU A 363 9.49 -28.46 14.00
CA GLU A 363 8.61 -29.49 14.57
C GLU A 363 7.14 -29.12 14.41
N ALA A 364 6.79 -27.85 14.61
CA ALA A 364 5.45 -27.34 14.35
C ALA A 364 5.06 -27.55 12.88
N ALA A 365 5.96 -27.25 11.93
CA ALA A 365 5.77 -27.48 10.51
C ALA A 365 5.43 -28.96 10.22
N ARG A 366 6.25 -29.90 10.70
CA ARG A 366 6.00 -31.35 10.56
C ARG A 366 4.70 -31.79 11.22
N ALA A 367 4.34 -31.22 12.37
CA ALA A 367 3.11 -31.59 13.08
C ALA A 367 1.85 -31.09 12.35
N VAL A 368 1.87 -29.88 11.79
CA VAL A 368 0.79 -29.33 10.95
C VAL A 368 0.69 -30.11 9.63
N GLU A 369 1.80 -30.33 8.93
CA GLU A 369 1.89 -31.15 7.72
C GLU A 369 1.32 -32.56 7.96
N LYS A 370 1.78 -33.25 9.02
CA LYS A 370 1.27 -34.57 9.39
C LYS A 370 -0.22 -34.55 9.72
N ALA A 371 -0.72 -33.53 10.42
CA ALA A 371 -2.15 -33.42 10.74
C ALA A 371 -3.01 -33.21 9.49
N LEU A 372 -2.57 -32.35 8.56
CA LEU A 372 -3.19 -32.19 7.24
C LEU A 372 -3.21 -33.54 6.50
N HIS A 373 -2.06 -34.18 6.33
CA HIS A 373 -1.93 -35.40 5.53
C HIS A 373 -2.64 -36.62 6.15
N THR A 374 -2.82 -36.64 7.48
CA THR A 374 -3.65 -37.64 8.18
C THR A 374 -5.13 -37.46 7.84
N ALA A 375 -5.63 -36.22 7.79
CA ALA A 375 -7.03 -35.93 7.51
C ALA A 375 -7.35 -35.80 6.00
N ARG A 376 -6.33 -35.58 5.18
CA ARG A 376 -6.35 -35.38 3.72
C ARG A 376 -5.07 -35.95 3.07
N PRO A 377 -5.00 -37.28 2.87
CA PRO A 377 -3.86 -37.90 2.21
C PRO A 377 -3.59 -37.29 0.83
N GLY A 378 -2.34 -36.87 0.59
CA GLY A 378 -1.91 -36.28 -0.69
C GLY A 378 -2.28 -34.81 -0.92
N ALA A 379 -2.87 -34.13 0.07
CA ALA A 379 -3.17 -32.70 -0.03
C ALA A 379 -1.93 -31.83 -0.29
N THR A 380 -2.17 -30.64 -0.84
CA THR A 380 -1.18 -29.58 -1.03
C THR A 380 -1.38 -28.49 0.02
N TRP A 381 -0.34 -28.20 0.80
CA TRP A 381 -0.27 -27.03 1.65
C TRP A 381 0.10 -25.81 0.79
N VAL A 382 -0.83 -24.89 0.59
CA VAL A 382 -0.58 -23.60 -0.06
C VAL A 382 -0.17 -22.58 1.01
N ILE A 383 0.90 -21.82 0.80
CA ILE A 383 1.41 -20.81 1.76
C ILE A 383 1.80 -19.51 1.05
N LEU A 384 1.55 -18.36 1.68
CA LEU A 384 1.85 -17.05 1.12
C LEU A 384 3.33 -16.70 1.24
N GLY A 385 3.98 -16.43 0.10
CA GLY A 385 5.28 -15.75 0.08
C GLY A 385 5.10 -14.25 0.36
N TRP A 386 5.28 -13.84 1.61
CA TRP A 386 5.11 -12.46 2.09
C TRP A 386 6.06 -12.13 3.23
N GLN A 387 6.82 -11.05 3.09
CA GLN A 387 7.85 -10.62 4.04
C GLN A 387 8.83 -11.77 4.38
N GLU A 388 8.78 -12.29 5.61
CA GLU A 388 9.59 -13.40 6.11
C GLU A 388 8.82 -14.74 6.12
N ASN A 389 7.57 -14.76 5.68
CA ASN A 389 6.76 -15.96 5.51
C ASN A 389 6.85 -16.50 4.07
N PRO A 390 6.95 -17.83 3.85
CA PRO A 390 7.29 -18.83 4.86
C PRO A 390 8.72 -18.64 5.38
N ARG A 391 8.92 -18.81 6.70
CA ARG A 391 10.24 -18.77 7.32
C ARG A 391 11.11 -19.92 6.79
N ARG A 392 12.43 -19.71 6.72
CA ARG A 392 13.32 -20.73 6.17
C ARG A 392 13.37 -22.02 6.99
N ASP A 393 13.37 -21.89 8.31
CA ASP A 393 13.30 -23.00 9.27
C ASP A 393 12.00 -23.81 9.17
N LEU A 394 10.87 -23.17 8.84
CA LEU A 394 9.62 -23.85 8.48
C LEU A 394 9.80 -24.71 7.24
N LEU A 395 10.35 -24.15 6.15
CA LEU A 395 10.54 -24.88 4.88
C LEU A 395 11.50 -26.06 5.01
N ASP A 396 12.60 -25.90 5.73
CA ASP A 396 13.57 -26.99 5.96
C ASP A 396 13.08 -28.01 7.00
N GLY A 397 12.00 -27.70 7.74
CA GLY A 397 11.32 -28.65 8.61
C GLY A 397 10.47 -29.69 7.89
N LEU A 398 9.92 -29.37 6.70
CA LEU A 398 8.92 -30.16 5.98
C LEU A 398 9.43 -31.56 5.56
N ALA A 399 8.57 -32.57 5.69
CA ALA A 399 8.86 -33.92 5.21
C ALA A 399 8.52 -34.10 3.71
N ALA A 400 7.53 -33.36 3.19
CA ALA A 400 7.04 -33.49 1.82
C ALA A 400 7.06 -32.14 1.09
N LYS A 401 8.26 -31.63 0.77
CA LYS A 401 8.46 -30.35 0.04
C LYS A 401 7.71 -30.29 -1.30
N ASP A 402 7.43 -31.42 -1.96
CA ASP A 402 6.63 -31.49 -3.20
C ASP A 402 5.12 -31.36 -2.98
N LYS A 403 4.67 -31.38 -1.73
CA LYS A 403 3.28 -31.19 -1.28
C LYS A 403 3.03 -29.81 -0.68
N MET A 404 3.97 -28.88 -0.85
CA MET A 404 3.77 -27.47 -0.60
C MET A 404 3.79 -26.66 -1.90
N LEU A 405 2.95 -25.63 -1.99
CA LEU A 405 2.98 -24.62 -3.04
C LEU A 405 3.10 -23.23 -2.41
N ILE A 406 4.21 -22.54 -2.67
CA ILE A 406 4.38 -21.15 -2.27
C ILE A 406 3.72 -20.25 -3.32
N VAL A 407 2.71 -19.49 -2.94
CA VAL A 407 2.15 -18.41 -3.77
C VAL A 407 2.92 -17.13 -3.46
N ASP A 408 3.90 -16.80 -4.31
CA ASP A 408 4.85 -15.71 -4.05
C ASP A 408 4.24 -14.34 -4.42
N GLY A 409 3.87 -13.54 -3.43
CA GLY A 409 3.28 -12.21 -3.66
C GLY A 409 4.29 -11.12 -4.04
N LEU A 410 5.58 -11.46 -4.14
CA LEU A 410 6.69 -10.51 -4.21
C LEU A 410 7.61 -10.72 -5.43
N SER A 411 7.28 -11.60 -6.37
CA SER A 411 8.16 -11.96 -7.50
C SER A 411 8.51 -10.76 -8.41
N ASP A 412 7.71 -9.71 -8.37
CA ASP A 412 7.85 -8.48 -9.14
C ASP A 412 8.58 -7.33 -8.42
N LEU A 413 9.09 -7.57 -7.19
CA LEU A 413 9.96 -6.61 -6.50
C LEU A 413 11.41 -6.74 -6.93
N ASP A 414 12.07 -5.59 -7.16
CA ASP A 414 13.47 -5.49 -7.61
C ASP A 414 14.44 -6.27 -6.70
N ARG A 415 14.23 -6.20 -5.38
CA ARG A 415 15.02 -6.90 -4.36
C ARG A 415 14.93 -8.43 -4.40
N VAL A 416 13.93 -9.00 -5.07
CA VAL A 416 13.78 -10.46 -5.23
C VAL A 416 14.53 -10.88 -6.48
N THR A 417 15.55 -11.73 -6.31
CA THR A 417 16.53 -12.05 -7.35
C THR A 417 16.66 -13.55 -7.65
N ASP A 418 16.60 -14.44 -6.65
CA ASP A 418 16.61 -15.89 -6.89
C ASP A 418 15.70 -16.68 -5.93
N ARG A 419 14.46 -16.94 -6.38
CA ARG A 419 13.49 -17.74 -5.62
C ARG A 419 13.85 -19.22 -5.49
N GLU A 420 14.71 -19.77 -6.35
CA GLU A 420 15.17 -21.16 -6.20
C GLU A 420 16.01 -21.33 -4.93
N LYS A 421 16.81 -20.30 -4.59
CA LYS A 421 17.59 -20.24 -3.36
C LYS A 421 16.67 -20.04 -2.15
N ASP A 422 15.83 -19.01 -2.18
CA ASP A 422 14.95 -18.63 -1.07
C ASP A 422 14.07 -19.81 -0.63
N TRP A 423 13.38 -20.43 -1.59
CA TRP A 423 12.38 -21.49 -1.35
C TRP A 423 12.97 -22.90 -1.19
N GLY A 424 14.27 -23.08 -1.39
CA GLY A 424 14.97 -24.32 -0.98
C GLY A 424 14.41 -25.60 -1.60
N GLY A 425 14.00 -25.52 -2.87
CA GLY A 425 13.47 -26.64 -3.65
C GLY A 425 11.94 -26.83 -3.60
N VAL A 426 11.22 -26.04 -2.81
CA VAL A 426 9.75 -26.08 -2.74
C VAL A 426 9.12 -25.49 -4.01
N PRO A 427 8.09 -26.13 -4.61
CA PRO A 427 7.33 -25.57 -5.73
C PRO A 427 6.72 -24.20 -5.41
N TYR A 428 6.81 -23.27 -6.35
CA TYR A 428 6.23 -21.94 -6.19
C TYR A 428 5.48 -21.46 -7.44
N ALA A 429 4.62 -20.47 -7.25
CA ALA A 429 3.95 -19.73 -8.30
C ALA A 429 4.52 -18.30 -8.35
N PHE A 430 4.87 -17.82 -9.55
CA PHE A 430 5.31 -16.43 -9.77
C PHE A 430 4.13 -15.48 -9.58
N GLY A 431 4.30 -14.41 -8.80
CA GLY A 431 3.15 -13.60 -8.41
C GLY A 431 3.41 -12.16 -8.05
N THR A 432 2.29 -11.54 -7.69
CA THR A 432 2.14 -10.11 -7.43
C THR A 432 0.96 -9.86 -6.49
N ILE A 433 1.12 -8.89 -5.60
CA ILE A 433 0.03 -8.25 -4.84
C ILE A 433 -0.09 -6.82 -5.38
N PRO A 434 -0.85 -6.57 -6.47
CA PRO A 434 -0.87 -5.28 -7.14
C PRO A 434 -1.76 -4.25 -6.43
N ASN A 435 -2.56 -4.68 -5.46
CA ASN A 435 -3.41 -3.80 -4.67
C ASN A 435 -3.47 -4.23 -3.21
N PHE A 436 -3.54 -3.23 -2.32
CA PHE A 436 -3.52 -3.34 -0.86
C PHE A 436 -4.69 -2.52 -0.27
N GLY A 437 -5.37 -3.03 0.75
CA GLY A 437 -6.54 -2.43 1.41
C GLY A 437 -7.80 -2.27 0.55
N GLY A 438 -7.73 -2.63 -0.74
CA GLY A 438 -8.68 -2.12 -1.73
C GLY A 438 -8.53 -0.63 -2.05
N ARG A 439 -7.44 0.03 -1.59
CA ARG A 439 -7.17 1.45 -1.81
C ARG A 439 -7.37 1.84 -3.26
N THR A 440 -8.01 2.97 -3.56
CA THR A 440 -8.39 3.33 -4.94
C THR A 440 -7.21 3.93 -5.74
N THR A 441 -6.11 3.18 -5.79
CA THR A 441 -4.91 3.44 -6.59
C THR A 441 -5.05 2.90 -8.03
N MET A 442 -4.20 3.36 -8.95
CA MET A 442 -4.06 2.74 -10.28
C MET A 442 -2.60 2.32 -10.51
N GLY A 443 -2.37 1.11 -10.99
CA GLY A 443 -1.06 0.68 -11.49
C GLY A 443 -0.48 -0.63 -10.96
N ALA A 444 0.56 -1.13 -11.65
CA ALA A 444 1.25 -2.39 -11.34
C ALA A 444 2.64 -2.48 -12.01
N LYS A 445 3.52 -3.38 -11.54
CA LYS A 445 4.87 -3.62 -12.14
C LYS A 445 4.83 -4.53 -13.38
N THR A 446 4.02 -4.16 -14.39
CA THR A 446 3.83 -5.00 -15.59
C THR A 446 5.11 -5.32 -16.36
N HIS A 447 6.08 -4.40 -16.35
CA HIS A 447 7.41 -4.56 -16.92
C HIS A 447 8.14 -5.77 -16.31
N MET A 448 8.22 -5.83 -14.98
CA MET A 448 8.85 -6.92 -14.23
C MET A 448 8.20 -8.27 -14.54
N TRP A 449 6.88 -8.31 -14.71
CA TRP A 449 6.17 -9.54 -15.05
C TRP A 449 6.57 -10.07 -16.44
N THR A 450 6.63 -9.19 -17.43
CA THR A 450 7.00 -9.54 -18.80
C THR A 450 8.48 -9.91 -18.95
N GLU A 451 9.35 -9.31 -18.14
CA GLU A 451 10.79 -9.54 -18.14
C GLU A 451 11.18 -10.82 -17.35
N ARG A 452 10.56 -11.06 -16.19
CA ARG A 452 10.98 -12.14 -15.28
C ARG A 452 10.27 -13.47 -15.48
N PHE A 453 8.97 -13.49 -15.77
CA PHE A 453 8.18 -14.74 -15.70
C PHE A 453 8.74 -15.85 -16.59
N THR A 454 9.03 -15.55 -17.85
CA THR A 454 9.57 -16.53 -18.80
C THR A 454 11.02 -16.91 -18.45
N ALA A 455 11.87 -15.93 -18.12
CA ALA A 455 13.24 -16.16 -17.68
C ALA A 455 13.35 -17.07 -16.44
N TRP A 456 12.43 -16.94 -15.47
CA TRP A 456 12.40 -17.78 -14.26
C TRP A 456 11.79 -19.16 -14.53
N ARG A 457 10.74 -19.23 -15.35
CA ARG A 457 10.09 -20.49 -15.75
C ARG A 457 11.04 -21.38 -16.55
N ASP A 458 11.83 -20.78 -17.44
CA ASP A 458 12.72 -21.48 -18.36
C ASP A 458 14.13 -21.70 -17.80
N LYS A 459 14.41 -21.23 -16.56
CA LYS A 459 15.64 -21.50 -15.81
C LYS A 459 15.82 -23.01 -15.62
N ARG A 460 17.00 -23.54 -15.92
CA ARG A 460 17.31 -24.98 -15.77
C ARG A 460 17.06 -25.42 -14.32
N GLY A 461 16.14 -26.37 -14.14
CA GLY A 461 15.80 -26.95 -12.83
C GLY A 461 14.81 -26.13 -12.00
N SER A 462 14.18 -25.09 -12.58
CA SER A 462 13.21 -24.23 -11.92
C SER A 462 12.10 -24.99 -11.17
N LYS A 463 11.74 -24.46 -10.00
CA LYS A 463 10.58 -24.91 -9.20
C LYS A 463 9.33 -24.05 -9.41
N LEU A 464 9.37 -23.13 -10.39
CA LEU A 464 8.21 -22.37 -10.82
C LEU A 464 7.20 -23.30 -11.51
N THR A 465 6.08 -23.56 -10.83
CA THR A 465 5.00 -24.45 -11.29
C THR A 465 3.69 -23.72 -11.59
N GLY A 466 3.63 -22.41 -11.35
CA GLY A 466 2.41 -21.63 -11.51
C GLY A 466 2.58 -20.11 -11.63
N THR A 467 1.44 -19.44 -11.73
CA THR A 467 1.28 -17.99 -11.49
C THR A 467 0.27 -17.75 -10.37
N CYS A 468 0.44 -16.68 -9.58
CA CYS A 468 -0.51 -16.28 -8.55
C CYS A 468 -0.80 -14.77 -8.57
N TYR A 469 -2.08 -14.41 -8.79
CA TYR A 469 -2.54 -13.03 -8.80
C TYR A 469 -3.35 -12.75 -7.53
N MET A 470 -2.75 -12.03 -6.58
CA MET A 470 -3.24 -11.97 -5.20
C MET A 470 -3.49 -10.53 -4.72
N PRO A 471 -4.36 -9.76 -5.37
CA PRO A 471 -4.73 -8.43 -4.89
C PRO A 471 -5.56 -8.53 -3.59
N GLU A 472 -5.31 -7.63 -2.64
CA GLU A 472 -6.15 -7.49 -1.44
C GLU A 472 -7.58 -7.06 -1.79
N ALA A 473 -7.82 -6.41 -2.95
CA ALA A 473 -9.17 -6.30 -3.52
C ALA A 473 -9.19 -6.32 -5.06
N THR A 474 -10.25 -6.90 -5.64
CA THR A 474 -10.45 -7.02 -7.11
C THR A 474 -11.30 -5.89 -7.70
N HIS A 475 -11.82 -6.06 -8.93
CA HIS A 475 -12.64 -5.06 -9.67
C HIS A 475 -11.91 -3.79 -10.08
N ARG A 476 -10.64 -3.95 -10.47
CA ARG A 476 -9.72 -2.86 -10.84
C ARG A 476 -8.64 -3.28 -11.82
N ASP A 477 -7.94 -2.30 -12.39
CA ASP A 477 -6.72 -2.49 -13.18
C ASP A 477 -6.88 -3.59 -14.26
N ALA A 478 -7.90 -3.43 -15.13
CA ALA A 478 -8.29 -4.47 -16.10
C ALA A 478 -7.12 -4.93 -17.00
N ALA A 479 -6.24 -4.01 -17.41
CA ALA A 479 -5.05 -4.33 -18.19
C ALA A 479 -4.04 -5.18 -17.42
N ALA A 480 -3.90 -4.96 -16.11
CA ALA A 480 -2.99 -5.70 -15.25
C ALA A 480 -3.46 -7.14 -15.04
N LEU A 481 -4.76 -7.33 -14.76
CA LEU A 481 -5.38 -8.67 -14.73
C LEU A 481 -5.13 -9.41 -16.05
N GLU A 482 -5.49 -8.78 -17.17
CA GLU A 482 -5.43 -9.43 -18.48
C GLU A 482 -4.01 -9.87 -18.82
N LEU A 483 -3.04 -8.94 -18.76
CA LEU A 483 -1.64 -9.22 -19.06
C LEU A 483 -1.06 -10.31 -18.17
N PHE A 484 -1.32 -10.24 -16.85
CA PHE A 484 -0.82 -11.25 -15.92
C PHE A 484 -1.44 -12.63 -16.18
N SER A 485 -2.75 -12.68 -16.43
CA SER A 485 -3.47 -13.92 -16.72
C SER A 485 -2.99 -14.61 -18.02
N GLU A 486 -2.58 -13.84 -19.02
CA GLU A 486 -2.03 -14.37 -20.27
C GLU A 486 -0.62 -14.98 -20.14
N LEU A 487 0.16 -14.63 -19.12
CA LEU A 487 1.54 -15.15 -18.94
C LEU A 487 1.56 -16.68 -18.95
N ALA A 488 0.63 -17.30 -18.22
CA ALA A 488 0.49 -18.76 -18.13
C ALA A 488 0.12 -19.45 -19.46
N TRP A 489 -0.24 -18.70 -20.50
CA TRP A 489 -0.61 -19.20 -21.84
C TRP A 489 0.39 -18.81 -22.93
N ARG A 490 1.49 -18.12 -22.59
CA ARG A 490 2.46 -17.59 -23.54
C ARG A 490 3.83 -18.25 -23.39
N GLN A 491 4.26 -18.96 -24.44
CA GLN A 491 5.57 -19.61 -24.49
C GLN A 491 6.71 -18.59 -24.55
N GLN A 492 6.55 -17.52 -25.32
CA GLN A 492 7.56 -16.46 -25.46
C GLN A 492 7.24 -15.27 -24.54
N ALA A 493 8.27 -14.48 -24.22
CA ALA A 493 8.12 -13.23 -23.48
C ALA A 493 7.15 -12.27 -24.21
N VAL A 494 6.45 -11.43 -23.44
CA VAL A 494 5.46 -10.51 -23.99
C VAL A 494 6.13 -9.19 -24.35
N ASP A 495 6.11 -8.81 -25.62
CA ASP A 495 6.41 -7.42 -25.97
C ASP A 495 5.31 -6.50 -25.41
N ARG A 496 5.68 -5.73 -24.38
CA ARG A 496 4.77 -4.83 -23.67
C ARG A 496 4.25 -3.71 -24.59
N GLY A 497 5.03 -3.29 -25.59
CA GLY A 497 4.62 -2.26 -26.55
C GLY A 497 3.42 -2.72 -27.38
N THR A 498 3.61 -3.78 -28.15
CA THR A 498 2.60 -4.42 -29.00
C THR A 498 1.37 -4.89 -28.21
N TRP A 499 1.58 -5.38 -26.98
CA TRP A 499 0.46 -5.84 -26.15
C TRP A 499 -0.48 -4.69 -25.76
N PHE A 500 0.06 -3.56 -25.25
CA PHE A 500 -0.77 -2.41 -24.86
C PHE A 500 -1.41 -1.70 -26.07
N ASP A 501 -0.72 -1.67 -27.21
CA ASP A 501 -1.26 -1.18 -28.49
C ASP A 501 -2.49 -2.00 -28.94
N GLY A 502 -2.39 -3.33 -28.85
CA GLY A 502 -3.51 -4.23 -29.13
C GLY A 502 -4.62 -4.14 -28.08
N TRP A 503 -4.25 -3.99 -26.81
CA TRP A 503 -5.20 -3.85 -25.71
C TRP A 503 -6.09 -2.61 -25.85
N ALA A 504 -5.56 -1.46 -26.29
CA ALA A 504 -6.36 -0.26 -26.56
C ALA A 504 -7.56 -0.54 -27.49
N LYS A 505 -7.33 -1.35 -28.54
CA LYS A 505 -8.35 -1.75 -29.49
C LYS A 505 -9.37 -2.71 -28.86
N ILE A 506 -8.89 -3.73 -28.13
CA ILE A 506 -9.69 -4.76 -27.46
C ILE A 506 -10.55 -4.16 -26.33
N ARG A 507 -10.03 -3.14 -25.65
CA ARG A 507 -10.66 -2.50 -24.50
C ARG A 507 -11.89 -1.68 -24.90
N TYR A 508 -11.86 -1.03 -26.07
CA TYR A 508 -12.94 -0.14 -26.53
C TYR A 508 -13.68 -0.60 -27.80
N GLY A 509 -13.23 -1.67 -28.46
CA GLY A 509 -13.95 -2.32 -29.57
C GLY A 509 -13.56 -1.88 -30.99
N ALA A 510 -12.69 -0.88 -31.14
CA ALA A 510 -12.20 -0.43 -32.44
C ALA A 510 -10.82 0.20 -32.32
N ALA A 511 -10.14 0.35 -33.46
CA ALA A 511 -8.86 1.06 -33.51
C ALA A 511 -9.12 2.57 -33.41
N ASP A 512 -8.53 3.20 -32.40
CA ASP A 512 -8.62 4.64 -32.17
C ASP A 512 -7.25 5.16 -31.71
N ALA A 513 -6.78 6.24 -32.33
CA ALA A 513 -5.43 6.78 -32.08
C ALA A 513 -5.28 7.39 -30.68
N LYS A 514 -6.37 7.91 -30.11
CA LYS A 514 -6.40 8.51 -28.77
C LYS A 514 -6.49 7.42 -27.70
N ALA A 515 -7.27 6.35 -27.92
CA ALA A 515 -7.23 5.15 -27.10
C ALA A 515 -5.83 4.53 -27.04
N LYS A 516 -5.15 4.42 -28.19
CA LYS A 516 -3.75 3.96 -28.25
C LYS A 516 -2.81 4.88 -27.48
N LYS A 517 -2.95 6.21 -27.65
CA LYS A 517 -2.18 7.20 -26.86
C LYS A 517 -2.42 7.03 -25.36
N ALA A 518 -3.68 6.81 -24.93
CA ALA A 518 -4.04 6.61 -23.54
C ALA A 518 -3.35 5.37 -22.94
N MET A 519 -3.47 4.22 -23.61
CA MET A 519 -2.82 2.98 -23.15
C MET A 519 -1.30 3.06 -23.20
N THR A 520 -0.72 3.82 -24.13
CA THR A 520 0.72 4.11 -24.16
C THR A 520 1.14 4.93 -22.94
N ALA A 521 0.41 6.00 -22.60
CA ALA A 521 0.70 6.80 -21.41
C ALA A 521 0.58 5.97 -20.13
N LEU A 522 -0.46 5.13 -19.99
CA LEU A 522 -0.61 4.20 -18.86
C LEU A 522 0.53 3.17 -18.80
N ARG A 523 0.97 2.61 -19.95
CA ARG A 523 2.10 1.65 -20.05
C ARG A 523 3.43 2.20 -19.54
N GLU A 524 3.67 3.50 -19.73
CA GLU A 524 4.88 4.20 -19.32
C GLU A 524 4.78 4.83 -17.92
N THR A 525 3.57 4.94 -17.34
CA THR A 525 3.32 5.51 -16.00
C THR A 525 2.76 4.47 -15.03
N ALA A 526 1.44 4.37 -14.87
CA ALA A 526 0.80 3.49 -13.88
C ALA A 526 1.16 2.01 -14.06
N TYR A 527 1.40 1.52 -15.28
CA TYR A 527 1.84 0.14 -15.53
C TYR A 527 3.37 -0.03 -15.61
N ARG A 528 4.13 1.01 -15.24
CA ARG A 528 5.57 0.98 -14.94
C ARG A 528 5.87 1.75 -13.64
N ILE A 529 5.24 1.34 -12.53
CA ILE A 529 5.50 1.97 -11.23
C ILE A 529 6.97 1.83 -10.81
N SER A 530 7.57 2.94 -10.40
CA SER A 530 8.98 3.08 -10.00
C SER A 530 9.20 3.04 -8.48
N SER A 531 8.14 2.78 -7.71
CA SER A 531 8.18 2.71 -6.25
C SER A 531 9.00 1.50 -5.75
N LYS A 532 9.80 1.72 -4.69
CA LYS A 532 10.67 0.69 -4.10
C LYS A 532 9.89 -0.45 -3.43
N ASP A 533 8.71 -0.14 -2.88
CA ASP A 533 7.79 -1.09 -2.25
C ASP A 533 6.92 -1.87 -3.26
N GLY A 534 7.00 -1.52 -4.55
CA GLY A 534 6.26 -2.14 -5.65
C GLY A 534 4.78 -1.76 -5.71
N ARG A 535 4.37 -0.66 -5.08
CA ARG A 535 2.95 -0.28 -4.95
C ARG A 535 2.64 1.05 -5.66
N PRO A 536 1.44 1.20 -6.26
CA PRO A 536 0.97 2.49 -6.71
C PRO A 536 0.61 3.40 -5.51
N HIS A 537 0.75 4.71 -5.71
CA HIS A 537 0.43 5.72 -4.69
C HIS A 537 -1.09 5.96 -4.60
N ASP A 538 -1.57 6.33 -3.41
CA ASP A 538 -2.97 6.69 -3.15
C ASP A 538 -3.17 8.22 -3.09
N SER A 539 -4.41 8.64 -2.83
CA SER A 539 -4.77 10.05 -2.77
C SER A 539 -4.44 10.65 -1.40
N VAL A 540 -3.74 11.79 -1.36
CA VAL A 540 -3.51 12.51 -0.08
C VAL A 540 -4.81 13.10 0.45
N PHE A 541 -5.84 13.28 -0.39
CA PHE A 541 -7.20 13.62 0.06
C PHE A 541 -7.78 12.59 1.04
N ALA A 542 -7.38 11.32 0.95
CA ALA A 542 -7.82 10.26 1.86
C ALA A 542 -7.02 10.22 3.19
N ALA A 543 -5.96 11.03 3.34
CA ALA A 543 -5.18 11.08 4.55
C ALA A 543 -5.96 11.73 5.70
N ARG A 544 -5.66 11.33 6.94
CA ARG A 544 -5.91 12.20 8.10
C ARG A 544 -5.15 13.52 7.90
N PRO A 545 -5.80 14.69 7.95
CA PRO A 545 -5.17 15.93 7.50
C PRO A 545 -3.85 16.28 8.21
N SER A 546 -2.85 16.61 7.40
CA SER A 546 -1.57 17.16 7.83
C SER A 546 -0.84 17.80 6.65
N LEU A 547 -0.16 18.93 6.87
CA LEU A 547 0.74 19.54 5.87
C LEU A 547 1.94 18.63 5.51
N THR A 548 2.28 17.68 6.39
CA THR A 548 3.32 16.67 6.15
C THR A 548 2.76 15.35 5.62
N ALA A 549 1.48 15.26 5.29
CA ALA A 549 0.91 14.05 4.70
C ALA A 549 1.58 13.73 3.36
N ARG A 550 1.95 12.47 3.16
CA ARG A 550 2.61 11.94 1.95
C ARG A 550 1.98 10.63 1.47
N SER A 551 0.73 10.36 1.84
CA SER A 551 -0.04 9.17 1.49
C SER A 551 -1.43 9.25 2.14
N GLY A 552 -2.41 8.53 1.61
CA GLY A 552 -3.73 8.35 2.24
C GLY A 552 -3.71 7.43 3.47
N ALA A 553 -2.72 6.54 3.59
CA ALA A 553 -2.59 5.61 4.72
C ALA A 553 -1.14 5.37 5.17
N TYR A 554 -0.94 5.02 6.44
CA TYR A 554 0.39 4.81 7.03
C TYR A 554 1.20 3.65 6.40
N TYR A 555 0.55 2.64 5.84
CA TYR A 555 1.22 1.51 5.15
C TYR A 555 1.05 1.56 3.61
N ALA A 556 0.95 2.77 3.04
CA ALA A 556 0.97 3.03 1.60
C ALA A 556 2.35 3.57 1.13
N THR A 557 2.48 3.82 -0.18
CA THR A 557 3.70 4.37 -0.77
C THR A 557 3.79 5.86 -0.49
N HIS A 558 4.91 6.32 0.10
CA HIS A 558 5.08 7.71 0.54
C HIS A 558 5.72 8.63 -0.52
N THR A 559 5.72 8.19 -1.79
CA THR A 559 6.30 8.90 -2.94
C THR A 559 5.45 8.65 -4.18
N PRO A 560 5.38 9.60 -5.13
CA PRO A 560 4.75 9.36 -6.43
C PRO A 560 5.34 8.13 -7.12
N ALA A 561 4.51 7.12 -7.35
CA ALA A 561 4.90 5.85 -7.97
C ALA A 561 5.17 5.96 -9.49
N PHE A 562 4.88 7.09 -10.11
CA PHE A 562 5.13 7.39 -11.52
C PHE A 562 5.14 8.92 -11.73
N ASP A 563 5.53 9.38 -12.91
CA ASP A 563 5.52 10.81 -13.25
C ASP A 563 4.08 11.34 -13.41
N LEU A 564 3.70 12.28 -12.53
CA LEU A 564 2.32 12.78 -12.44
C LEU A 564 1.87 13.53 -13.71
N PRO A 565 2.68 14.45 -14.30
CA PRO A 565 2.28 15.14 -15.53
C PRO A 565 2.22 14.20 -16.74
N ALA A 566 3.10 13.20 -16.84
CA ALA A 566 3.01 12.20 -17.92
C ALA A 566 1.72 11.36 -17.85
N PHE A 567 1.18 11.11 -16.64
CA PHE A 567 -0.07 10.37 -16.47
C PHE A 567 -1.29 11.13 -17.00
N ASP A 568 -1.32 12.47 -16.89
CA ASP A 568 -2.41 13.30 -17.40
C ASP A 568 -2.67 13.08 -18.91
N ALA A 569 -1.63 12.73 -19.67
CA ALA A 569 -1.74 12.40 -21.09
C ALA A 569 -2.61 11.17 -21.37
N ALA A 570 -2.82 10.28 -20.39
CA ALA A 570 -3.78 9.19 -20.49
C ALA A 570 -5.22 9.70 -20.42
N PHE A 571 -5.50 10.56 -19.44
CA PHE A 571 -6.81 11.15 -19.20
C PHE A 571 -7.27 12.07 -20.36
N ASP A 572 -6.40 12.99 -20.81
CA ASP A 572 -6.67 13.86 -21.97
C ASP A 572 -6.90 13.05 -23.25
N ALA A 573 -6.15 11.95 -23.42
CA ALA A 573 -6.33 11.06 -24.55
C ALA A 573 -7.66 10.28 -24.47
N LEU A 574 -8.11 9.84 -23.29
CA LEU A 574 -9.43 9.18 -23.16
C LEU A 574 -10.58 10.14 -23.50
N LEU A 575 -10.53 11.40 -23.07
CA LEU A 575 -11.48 12.43 -23.51
C LEU A 575 -11.48 12.63 -25.05
N GLY A 576 -10.35 12.39 -25.70
CA GLY A 576 -10.20 12.47 -27.16
C GLY A 576 -10.73 11.28 -27.97
N VAL A 577 -11.01 10.11 -27.35
CA VAL A 577 -11.50 8.89 -28.05
C VAL A 577 -12.79 9.18 -28.83
N ASP A 578 -12.99 8.59 -29.99
CA ASP A 578 -14.20 8.77 -30.82
C ASP A 578 -15.49 8.52 -30.00
N ALA A 579 -16.46 9.44 -30.13
CA ALA A 579 -17.76 9.40 -29.47
C ALA A 579 -18.47 8.04 -29.58
N ARG A 580 -18.31 7.33 -30.71
CA ARG A 580 -18.91 6.01 -30.96
C ARG A 580 -18.43 4.91 -29.99
N LEU A 581 -17.26 5.06 -29.36
CA LEU A 581 -16.67 4.07 -28.45
C LEU A 581 -16.98 4.37 -26.97
N ARG A 582 -17.46 5.59 -26.68
CA ARG A 582 -17.67 6.11 -25.31
C ARG A 582 -18.85 5.49 -24.56
N GLY A 583 -19.75 4.81 -25.27
CA GLY A 583 -20.90 4.12 -24.68
C GLY A 583 -20.54 2.86 -23.88
N THR A 584 -19.35 2.30 -24.08
CA THR A 584 -18.96 1.02 -23.48
C THR A 584 -18.72 1.14 -21.97
N ASP A 585 -19.11 0.11 -21.19
CA ASP A 585 -18.85 0.04 -19.75
C ASP A 585 -17.34 0.09 -19.44
N ALA A 586 -16.52 -0.51 -20.32
CA ALA A 586 -15.07 -0.40 -20.33
C ALA A 586 -14.56 1.07 -20.41
N TYR A 587 -15.04 1.85 -21.37
CA TYR A 587 -14.65 3.27 -21.49
C TYR A 587 -15.12 4.10 -20.30
N ARG A 588 -16.38 3.91 -19.87
CA ARG A 588 -16.96 4.64 -18.73
C ARG A 588 -16.20 4.37 -17.44
N TYR A 589 -15.75 3.12 -17.21
CA TYR A 589 -14.86 2.78 -16.11
C TYR A 589 -13.52 3.51 -16.21
N ASP A 590 -12.81 3.36 -17.34
CA ASP A 590 -11.43 3.88 -17.48
C ASP A 590 -11.38 5.41 -17.41
N LEU A 591 -12.37 6.11 -17.98
CA LEU A 591 -12.46 7.56 -17.89
C LEU A 591 -12.77 8.04 -16.46
N THR A 592 -13.63 7.34 -15.71
CA THR A 592 -13.83 7.64 -14.29
C THR A 592 -12.55 7.43 -13.49
N ASP A 593 -11.88 6.29 -13.66
CA ASP A 593 -10.72 5.93 -12.86
C ASP A 593 -9.52 6.86 -13.13
N THR A 594 -9.25 7.18 -14.40
CA THR A 594 -8.21 8.15 -14.78
C THR A 594 -8.55 9.58 -14.38
N GLY A 595 -9.81 10.02 -14.53
CA GLY A 595 -10.27 11.36 -14.13
C GLY A 595 -10.17 11.60 -12.62
N ARG A 596 -10.46 10.57 -11.83
CA ARG A 596 -10.27 10.57 -10.38
C ARG A 596 -8.79 10.52 -10.01
N GLN A 597 -7.97 9.72 -10.70
CA GLN A 597 -6.52 9.64 -10.46
C GLN A 597 -5.79 10.95 -10.80
N VAL A 598 -6.15 11.71 -11.85
CA VAL A 598 -5.51 13.03 -12.09
C VAL A 598 -5.81 14.05 -10.98
N LEU A 599 -7.00 13.99 -10.37
CA LEU A 599 -7.34 14.81 -9.20
C LEU A 599 -6.54 14.36 -7.97
N ALA A 600 -6.44 13.05 -7.71
CA ALA A 600 -5.59 12.50 -6.67
C ALA A 600 -4.12 12.91 -6.86
N ASN A 601 -3.60 12.91 -8.08
CA ASN A 601 -2.24 13.38 -8.39
C ASN A 601 -2.04 14.86 -8.00
N ARG A 602 -3.05 15.73 -8.13
CA ARG A 602 -2.92 17.13 -7.69
C ARG A 602 -2.84 17.30 -6.17
N SER A 603 -3.35 16.36 -5.38
CA SER A 603 -3.13 16.38 -3.92
C SER A 603 -1.64 16.26 -3.58
N TRP A 604 -0.86 15.52 -4.37
CA TRP A 604 0.60 15.42 -4.23
C TRP A 604 1.35 16.70 -4.64
N SER A 605 0.91 17.36 -5.71
CA SER A 605 1.51 18.63 -6.17
C SER A 605 1.19 19.81 -5.25
N LEU A 606 0.02 19.83 -4.61
CA LEU A 606 -0.46 20.95 -3.80
C LEU A 606 -0.04 20.88 -2.32
N ILE A 607 0.08 19.69 -1.72
CA ILE A 607 0.39 19.59 -0.29
C ILE A 607 1.74 20.22 0.13
N PRO A 608 2.84 20.17 -0.67
CA PRO A 608 4.08 20.85 -0.33
C PRO A 608 3.96 22.38 -0.45
N GLN A 609 3.10 22.87 -1.36
CA GLN A 609 2.85 24.31 -1.53
C GLN A 609 2.02 24.87 -0.37
N LEU A 610 1.00 24.13 0.11
CA LEU A 610 0.28 24.44 1.35
C LEU A 610 1.24 24.51 2.55
N GLN A 611 2.14 23.52 2.67
CA GLN A 611 3.16 23.49 3.71
C GLN A 611 4.11 24.68 3.62
N ALA A 612 4.55 25.07 2.42
CA ALA A 612 5.45 26.20 2.20
C ALA A 612 4.78 27.55 2.53
N ALA A 613 3.55 27.77 2.06
CA ALA A 613 2.78 28.98 2.36
C ALA A 613 2.56 29.13 3.88
N TYR A 614 2.22 28.03 4.56
CA TYR A 614 2.08 28.02 6.02
C TYR A 614 3.42 28.31 6.74
N LYS A 615 4.54 27.68 6.34
CA LYS A 615 5.89 27.92 6.90
C LYS A 615 6.32 29.38 6.72
N LYS A 616 6.01 29.99 5.57
CA LYS A 616 6.28 31.42 5.25
C LYS A 616 5.26 32.40 5.87
N LYS A 617 4.20 31.91 6.53
CA LYS A 617 3.06 32.69 7.05
C LYS A 617 2.35 33.53 5.97
N ASP A 618 2.37 33.08 4.72
CA ASP A 618 1.66 33.71 3.61
C ASP A 618 0.18 33.31 3.65
N VAL A 619 -0.60 34.12 4.37
CA VAL A 619 -2.05 33.96 4.54
C VAL A 619 -2.78 33.94 3.19
N ALA A 620 -2.38 34.81 2.27
CA ALA A 620 -3.09 34.99 1.00
C ALA A 620 -2.91 33.76 0.08
N THR A 621 -1.67 33.29 -0.08
CA THR A 621 -1.38 32.07 -0.85
C THR A 621 -1.94 30.83 -0.16
N PHE A 622 -1.84 30.73 1.17
CA PHE A 622 -2.41 29.60 1.92
C PHE A 622 -3.92 29.49 1.71
N LYS A 623 -4.65 30.61 1.80
CA LYS A 623 -6.10 30.67 1.57
C LYS A 623 -6.50 30.27 0.15
N LYS A 624 -5.78 30.76 -0.87
CA LYS A 624 -6.01 30.36 -2.27
C LYS A 624 -5.76 28.87 -2.51
N LEU A 625 -4.68 28.33 -1.96
CA LEU A 625 -4.35 26.89 -2.04
C LEU A 625 -5.37 26.02 -1.30
N ALA A 626 -5.82 26.43 -0.11
CA ALA A 626 -6.83 25.70 0.67
C ALA A 626 -8.18 25.65 -0.05
N ALA A 627 -8.62 26.77 -0.63
CA ALA A 627 -9.83 26.81 -1.45
C ALA A 627 -9.73 25.91 -2.70
N LEU A 628 -8.56 25.89 -3.37
CA LEU A 628 -8.31 24.99 -4.49
C LEU A 628 -8.33 23.51 -4.04
N TRP A 629 -7.70 23.18 -2.92
CA TRP A 629 -7.68 21.83 -2.35
C TRP A 629 -9.10 21.28 -2.13
N LEU A 630 -9.95 22.03 -1.42
CA LEU A 630 -11.32 21.62 -1.12
C LEU A 630 -12.18 21.50 -2.40
N LYS A 631 -12.03 22.44 -3.35
CA LYS A 631 -12.70 22.37 -4.66
C LYS A 631 -12.31 21.13 -5.46
N LEU A 632 -11.04 20.70 -5.41
CA LEU A 632 -10.58 19.49 -6.09
C LEU A 632 -11.09 18.21 -5.39
N MET A 633 -11.27 18.22 -4.07
CA MET A 633 -11.91 17.12 -3.34
C MET A 633 -13.39 16.97 -3.70
N GLU A 634 -14.15 18.08 -3.74
CA GLU A 634 -15.55 18.07 -4.19
C GLU A 634 -15.70 17.50 -5.62
N LEU A 635 -14.78 17.91 -6.50
CA LEU A 635 -14.74 17.45 -7.88
C LEU A 635 -14.29 15.99 -8.01
N ALA A 636 -13.48 15.47 -7.07
CA ALA A 636 -13.09 14.06 -7.01
C ALA A 636 -14.25 13.15 -6.56
N ASP A 637 -15.10 13.63 -5.64
CA ASP A 637 -16.35 12.95 -5.26
C ASP A 637 -17.30 12.86 -6.46
N ASP A 638 -17.55 13.98 -7.15
CA ASP A 638 -18.38 14.03 -8.35
C ASP A 638 -17.84 13.15 -9.49
N MET A 639 -16.51 13.13 -9.70
CA MET A 639 -15.86 12.29 -10.73
C MET A 639 -16.03 10.80 -10.43
N SER A 640 -15.87 10.42 -9.16
CA SER A 640 -16.14 9.05 -8.67
C SER A 640 -17.61 8.65 -8.88
N GLY A 641 -18.53 9.61 -8.82
CA GLY A 641 -19.95 9.42 -9.14
C GLY A 641 -20.28 8.95 -10.57
N GLY A 642 -19.30 8.95 -11.49
CA GLY A 642 -19.48 8.58 -12.90
C GLY A 642 -19.59 7.07 -13.20
N HIS A 643 -19.15 6.19 -12.30
CA HIS A 643 -19.21 4.73 -12.50
C HIS A 643 -19.49 3.96 -11.20
N ARG A 644 -20.24 2.85 -11.29
CA ARG A 644 -20.73 2.07 -10.13
C ARG A 644 -19.62 1.52 -9.24
N ALA A 645 -18.43 1.28 -9.79
CA ALA A 645 -17.29 0.74 -9.04
C ALA A 645 -16.70 1.72 -8.00
N PHE A 646 -17.05 3.01 -8.09
CA PHE A 646 -16.51 4.08 -7.25
C PHE A 646 -17.60 4.73 -6.36
N LEU A 647 -18.60 3.96 -5.95
CA LEU A 647 -19.71 4.43 -5.12
C LEU A 647 -19.70 3.75 -3.73
N LEU A 648 -19.93 4.51 -2.67
CA LEU A 648 -20.10 3.96 -1.31
C LEU A 648 -21.44 3.22 -1.12
N GLY A 649 -22.49 3.62 -1.85
CA GLY A 649 -23.84 3.07 -1.69
C GLY A 649 -23.98 1.56 -1.89
N PRO A 650 -23.43 0.96 -2.97
CA PRO A 650 -23.48 -0.49 -3.19
C PRO A 650 -22.82 -1.31 -2.06
N TRP A 651 -21.72 -0.81 -1.49
CA TRP A 651 -21.01 -1.44 -0.38
C TRP A 651 -21.88 -1.50 0.89
N LEU A 652 -22.46 -0.37 1.28
CA LEU A 652 -23.35 -0.29 2.44
C LEU A 652 -24.69 -1.00 2.22
N ALA A 653 -25.20 -1.03 0.98
CA ALA A 653 -26.40 -1.79 0.63
C ALA A 653 -26.20 -3.31 0.79
N ALA A 654 -25.05 -3.85 0.34
CA ALA A 654 -24.71 -5.26 0.50
C ALA A 654 -24.61 -5.67 1.99
N ALA A 655 -23.96 -4.83 2.80
CA ALA A 655 -23.89 -5.02 4.26
C ALA A 655 -25.29 -5.06 4.90
N ARG A 656 -26.16 -4.10 4.56
CA ARG A 656 -27.54 -4.03 5.08
C ARG A 656 -28.43 -5.19 4.65
N GLY A 657 -28.25 -5.69 3.42
CA GLY A 657 -29.00 -6.82 2.86
C GLY A 657 -28.57 -8.20 3.42
N SER A 658 -27.36 -8.29 3.98
CA SER A 658 -26.84 -9.56 4.54
C SER A 658 -27.39 -9.91 5.91
N ALA A 659 -27.94 -8.94 6.66
CA ALA A 659 -28.43 -9.13 8.02
C ALA A 659 -29.80 -9.83 8.11
N ALA A 660 -30.00 -10.56 9.20
CA ALA A 660 -31.25 -11.22 9.57
C ALA A 660 -32.14 -10.39 10.52
N SER A 661 -31.63 -9.31 11.12
CA SER A 661 -32.37 -8.47 12.07
C SER A 661 -31.95 -6.99 11.98
N ALA A 662 -32.74 -6.08 12.55
CA ALA A 662 -32.40 -4.66 12.58
C ALA A 662 -31.11 -4.34 13.39
N PRO A 663 -30.85 -4.95 14.58
CA PRO A 663 -29.58 -4.79 15.27
C PRO A 663 -28.38 -5.31 14.46
N GLU A 664 -28.51 -6.49 13.84
CA GLU A 664 -27.44 -7.04 12.98
C GLU A 664 -27.22 -6.16 11.74
N ARG A 665 -28.29 -5.61 11.14
CA ARG A 665 -28.19 -4.65 10.02
C ARG A 665 -27.37 -3.43 10.39
N ALA A 666 -27.66 -2.84 11.55
CA ALA A 666 -26.90 -1.70 12.06
C ALA A 666 -25.43 -2.07 12.33
N GLN A 667 -25.17 -3.28 12.83
CA GLN A 667 -23.82 -3.74 13.12
C GLN A 667 -23.01 -4.05 11.86
N LEU A 668 -23.58 -4.72 10.85
CA LEU A 668 -22.91 -5.00 9.58
C LEU A 668 -22.63 -3.71 8.80
N GLU A 669 -23.55 -2.73 8.83
CA GLU A 669 -23.29 -1.42 8.25
C GLU A 669 -22.18 -0.66 9.00
N ARG A 670 -22.16 -0.71 10.35
CA ARG A 670 -21.05 -0.15 11.13
C ARG A 670 -19.72 -0.79 10.71
N THR A 671 -19.61 -2.12 10.69
CA THR A 671 -18.33 -2.78 10.36
C THR A 671 -17.93 -2.59 8.89
N ALA A 672 -18.90 -2.37 7.99
CA ALA A 672 -18.63 -1.95 6.61
C ALA A 672 -18.07 -0.53 6.51
N ARG A 673 -18.60 0.42 7.30
CA ARG A 673 -18.07 1.79 7.41
C ARG A 673 -16.68 1.81 8.06
N VAL A 674 -16.55 1.16 9.22
CA VAL A 674 -15.29 1.02 9.98
C VAL A 674 -14.16 0.50 9.09
N LEU A 675 -14.38 -0.58 8.34
CA LEU A 675 -13.30 -1.22 7.56
C LEU A 675 -12.61 -0.25 6.60
N VAL A 676 -13.38 0.61 5.91
CA VAL A 676 -12.85 1.56 4.90
C VAL A 676 -12.39 2.89 5.50
N THR A 677 -12.52 3.07 6.83
CA THR A 677 -12.09 4.28 7.56
C THR A 677 -11.16 3.94 8.74
N THR A 678 -11.66 3.84 9.97
CA THR A 678 -10.85 3.63 11.19
C THR A 678 -10.21 2.24 11.25
N TRP A 679 -10.63 1.32 10.37
CA TRP A 679 -10.29 -0.10 10.28
C TRP A 679 -10.82 -0.94 11.45
N ALA A 680 -10.62 -0.51 12.70
CA ALA A 680 -11.33 -0.99 13.88
C ALA A 680 -11.43 0.15 14.91
N ASP A 681 -11.43 -0.17 16.21
CA ASP A 681 -11.52 0.82 17.29
C ASP A 681 -10.15 1.49 17.56
N ARG A 682 -10.14 2.56 18.37
CA ARG A 682 -8.97 3.47 18.57
C ARG A 682 -7.59 2.81 18.70
N PRO A 683 -7.38 1.74 19.50
CA PRO A 683 -6.06 1.11 19.62
C PRO A 683 -5.51 0.58 18.28
N THR A 684 -6.39 0.32 17.32
CA THR A 684 -6.07 -0.17 15.97
C THR A 684 -5.92 0.96 14.98
N ALA A 685 -6.86 1.93 15.02
CA ALA A 685 -6.83 3.11 14.18
C ALA A 685 -5.56 3.95 14.40
N ASP A 686 -5.29 4.29 15.67
CA ASP A 686 -4.21 5.18 16.08
C ASP A 686 -2.92 4.38 16.38
N GLY A 687 -2.98 3.45 17.35
CA GLY A 687 -1.82 2.69 17.81
C GLY A 687 -1.32 1.67 16.79
N GLY A 688 -2.24 0.89 16.21
CA GLY A 688 -1.96 -0.06 15.13
C GLY A 688 -1.70 0.60 13.77
N ARG A 689 -1.90 1.92 13.65
CA ARG A 689 -1.76 2.75 12.44
C ARG A 689 -2.55 2.23 11.24
N LEU A 690 -3.75 1.68 11.48
CA LEU A 690 -4.63 1.17 10.41
C LEU A 690 -5.71 2.16 9.96
N ALA A 691 -5.82 3.34 10.58
CA ALA A 691 -6.69 4.40 10.07
C ALA A 691 -6.40 4.67 8.58
N ASN A 692 -7.47 4.66 7.78
CA ASN A 692 -7.50 4.81 6.33
C ASN A 692 -6.68 3.77 5.54
N TYR A 693 -6.23 2.65 6.14
CA TYR A 693 -5.49 1.58 5.43
C TYR A 693 -6.23 1.06 4.19
N ALA A 694 -7.56 0.99 4.27
CA ALA A 694 -8.46 0.53 3.23
C ALA A 694 -9.29 1.67 2.61
N ASN A 695 -8.74 2.90 2.62
CA ASN A 695 -9.37 4.10 2.08
C ASN A 695 -9.95 3.90 0.68
N ARG A 696 -10.99 4.66 0.33
CA ARG A 696 -11.58 4.62 -1.01
C ARG A 696 -11.82 6.03 -1.53
N ASP A 697 -11.36 6.29 -2.74
CA ASP A 697 -11.86 7.43 -3.51
C ASP A 697 -13.23 7.01 -4.08
N TRP A 698 -14.24 7.02 -3.21
CA TRP A 698 -15.63 6.67 -3.51
C TRP A 698 -16.53 7.87 -3.31
N GLN A 699 -17.50 8.05 -4.21
CA GLN A 699 -18.56 9.04 -4.05
C GLN A 699 -19.30 8.80 -2.72
N GLY A 700 -19.47 9.86 -1.95
CA GLY A 700 -20.02 9.86 -0.60
C GLY A 700 -18.95 9.68 0.49
N LEU A 701 -17.91 8.86 0.26
CA LEU A 701 -16.82 8.74 1.24
C LEU A 701 -15.88 9.95 1.19
N ILE A 702 -15.56 10.46 -0.01
CA ILE A 702 -14.78 11.68 -0.15
C ILE A 702 -15.56 12.86 0.46
N ARG A 703 -16.83 13.05 0.08
CA ARG A 703 -17.65 14.19 0.53
C ARG A 703 -18.03 14.17 2.02
N ASP A 704 -18.41 13.03 2.60
CA ASP A 704 -18.98 12.99 3.95
C ASP A 704 -17.97 12.62 5.05
N PHE A 705 -16.79 12.09 4.68
CA PHE A 705 -15.79 11.64 5.65
C PHE A 705 -14.46 12.40 5.50
N HIS A 706 -13.86 12.43 4.31
CA HIS A 706 -12.54 13.06 4.12
C HIS A 706 -12.60 14.60 3.97
N LEU A 707 -13.55 15.13 3.19
CA LEU A 707 -13.70 16.57 2.93
C LEU A 707 -13.95 17.38 4.23
N PRO A 708 -14.81 16.96 5.18
CA PRO A 708 -15.03 17.71 6.41
C PRO A 708 -13.78 17.79 7.29
N GLN A 709 -12.99 16.70 7.36
CA GLN A 709 -11.72 16.68 8.09
C GLN A 709 -10.72 17.69 7.49
N TRP A 710 -10.49 17.63 6.17
CA TRP A 710 -9.59 18.55 5.49
C TRP A 710 -10.05 20.01 5.59
N LYS A 711 -11.36 20.25 5.52
CA LYS A 711 -11.91 21.60 5.73
C LYS A 711 -11.63 22.10 7.14
N ALA A 712 -11.99 21.33 8.18
CA ALA A 712 -11.76 21.73 9.56
C ALA A 712 -10.27 21.98 9.87
N PHE A 713 -9.36 21.18 9.29
CA PHE A 713 -7.92 21.39 9.41
C PHE A 713 -7.45 22.67 8.73
N LEU A 714 -7.83 22.89 7.46
CA LEU A 714 -7.37 24.04 6.69
C LEU A 714 -7.97 25.36 7.20
N ASP A 715 -9.22 25.35 7.66
CA ASP A 715 -9.85 26.49 8.33
C ASP A 715 -9.08 26.86 9.61
N ASP A 716 -8.80 25.91 10.51
CA ASP A 716 -8.05 26.18 11.75
C ASP A 716 -6.62 26.66 11.48
N LEU A 717 -5.94 26.14 10.43
CA LEU A 717 -4.63 26.64 10.03
C LEU A 717 -4.70 28.08 9.51
N GLN A 718 -5.72 28.44 8.73
CA GLN A 718 -5.90 29.82 8.25
C GLN A 718 -6.16 30.77 9.42
N ASP A 719 -7.11 30.42 10.30
CA ASP A 719 -7.40 31.16 11.53
C ASP A 719 -6.15 31.30 12.42
N ALA A 720 -5.34 30.24 12.53
CA ALA A 720 -4.11 30.27 13.33
C ALA A 720 -3.07 31.25 12.78
N LEU A 721 -2.93 31.35 11.44
CA LEU A 721 -2.07 32.35 10.81
C LEU A 721 -2.61 33.77 11.01
N GLU A 722 -3.90 33.99 10.77
CA GLU A 722 -4.56 35.31 10.90
C GLU A 722 -4.48 35.83 12.35
N GLN A 723 -4.74 34.97 13.33
CA GLN A 723 -4.73 35.28 14.77
C GLN A 723 -3.34 35.16 15.41
N ARG A 724 -2.31 34.72 14.66
CA ARG A 724 -0.93 34.47 15.12
C ARG A 724 -0.83 33.50 16.31
N ARG A 725 -1.72 32.51 16.37
CA ARG A 725 -1.74 31.46 17.41
C ARG A 725 -1.15 30.15 16.90
N ALA A 726 -0.98 29.18 17.80
CA ALA A 726 -0.73 27.80 17.40
C ALA A 726 -2.02 27.16 16.82
N PRO A 727 -1.91 26.22 15.86
CA PRO A 727 -3.02 25.36 15.44
C PRO A 727 -3.56 24.50 16.59
N LYS A 728 -4.83 24.12 16.47
CA LYS A 728 -5.48 23.13 17.30
C LYS A 728 -4.83 21.75 17.08
N LYS A 729 -4.74 20.94 18.15
CA LYS A 729 -4.48 19.50 18.02
C LYS A 729 -5.80 18.78 17.68
N PHE A 730 -5.83 18.10 16.54
CA PHE A 730 -6.98 17.31 16.11
C PHE A 730 -6.90 15.89 16.68
N ASP A 731 -7.98 15.43 17.29
CA ASP A 731 -8.19 14.03 17.66
C ASP A 731 -9.05 13.37 16.59
N TRP A 732 -8.41 12.98 15.48
CA TRP A 732 -9.12 12.50 14.29
C TRP A 732 -10.06 11.34 14.59
N TYR A 733 -9.68 10.38 15.44
CA TYR A 733 -10.56 9.26 15.77
C TYR A 733 -11.89 9.70 16.42
N ALA A 734 -11.87 10.76 17.25
CA ALA A 734 -13.09 11.29 17.86
C ALA A 734 -14.06 11.92 16.85
N GLU A 735 -13.54 12.40 15.71
CA GLU A 735 -14.34 12.91 14.58
C GLU A 735 -14.78 11.77 13.64
N GLU A 736 -13.96 10.72 13.49
CA GLU A 736 -14.20 9.57 12.61
C GLU A 736 -15.21 8.55 13.17
N GLU A 737 -15.11 8.22 14.46
CA GLU A 737 -15.93 7.17 15.07
C GLU A 737 -17.45 7.46 14.96
N PRO A 738 -17.95 8.70 15.16
CA PRO A 738 -19.35 9.03 14.95
C PRO A 738 -19.84 8.72 13.53
N TRP A 739 -19.03 8.97 12.49
CA TRP A 739 -19.41 8.68 11.10
C TRP A 739 -19.67 7.18 10.88
N THR A 740 -18.90 6.30 11.53
CA THR A 740 -19.10 4.84 11.44
C THR A 740 -20.46 4.37 12.01
N LYS A 741 -21.07 5.18 12.87
CA LYS A 741 -22.35 4.91 13.53
C LYS A 741 -23.55 5.51 12.77
N GLN A 742 -23.32 6.36 11.76
CA GLN A 742 -24.37 6.95 10.91
C GLN A 742 -25.05 5.91 10.01
N ARG A 743 -26.25 6.24 9.51
CA ARG A 743 -27.11 5.36 8.69
C ARG A 743 -27.62 6.05 7.42
N ASN A 744 -26.89 7.05 6.94
CA ASN A 744 -27.27 7.85 5.76
C ASN A 744 -27.23 6.97 4.50
N ASP A 745 -28.18 7.20 3.59
CA ASP A 745 -28.23 6.55 2.29
C ASP A 745 -27.32 7.23 1.26
N TYR A 746 -26.74 6.42 0.36
CA TYR A 746 -25.85 6.86 -0.72
C TYR A 746 -26.31 6.27 -2.06
N PRO A 747 -26.02 6.93 -3.20
CA PRO A 747 -26.35 6.43 -4.53
C PRO A 747 -25.82 5.00 -4.78
N THR A 748 -26.71 4.11 -5.25
CA THR A 748 -26.36 2.72 -5.63
C THR A 748 -26.15 2.55 -7.13
N ARG A 749 -26.35 3.62 -7.91
CA ARG A 749 -26.17 3.75 -9.35
C ARG A 749 -25.39 5.05 -9.63
N PRO A 750 -24.66 5.15 -10.76
CA PRO A 750 -23.94 6.37 -11.12
C PRO A 750 -24.87 7.60 -11.10
N ALA A 751 -24.41 8.68 -10.49
CA ALA A 751 -25.16 9.93 -10.34
C ALA A 751 -24.78 10.99 -11.39
N ALA A 752 -23.69 10.76 -12.13
CA ALA A 752 -23.18 11.67 -13.14
C ALA A 752 -22.80 10.92 -14.43
N ASP A 753 -22.73 11.64 -15.56
CA ASP A 753 -22.10 11.12 -16.76
C ASP A 753 -20.58 11.32 -16.70
N PRO A 754 -19.76 10.26 -16.85
CA PRO A 754 -18.32 10.35 -16.70
C PRO A 754 -17.65 11.23 -17.76
N TYR A 755 -18.20 11.34 -18.97
CA TYR A 755 -17.60 12.20 -20.00
C TYR A 755 -17.83 13.68 -19.71
N THR A 756 -19.05 14.05 -19.31
CA THR A 756 -19.38 15.41 -18.89
C THR A 756 -18.56 15.81 -17.66
N THR A 757 -18.49 14.96 -16.64
CA THR A 757 -17.69 15.27 -15.43
C THR A 757 -16.19 15.31 -15.72
N ALA A 758 -15.65 14.40 -16.54
CA ALA A 758 -14.25 14.43 -16.95
C ALA A 758 -13.90 15.68 -17.77
N THR A 759 -14.82 16.16 -18.63
CA THR A 759 -14.63 17.44 -19.34
C THR A 759 -14.50 18.59 -18.34
N ARG A 760 -15.38 18.65 -17.33
CA ARG A 760 -15.29 19.63 -16.24
C ARG A 760 -14.00 19.49 -15.40
N VAL A 761 -13.52 18.27 -15.16
CA VAL A 761 -12.22 18.01 -14.51
C VAL A 761 -11.09 18.62 -15.34
N ARG A 762 -11.06 18.34 -16.64
CA ARG A 762 -10.07 18.91 -17.57
C ARG A 762 -10.13 20.44 -17.56
N ASP A 763 -11.32 21.03 -17.69
CA ASP A 763 -11.51 22.49 -17.76
C ASP A 763 -11.12 23.22 -16.47
N VAL A 764 -11.31 22.59 -15.31
CA VAL A 764 -10.80 23.10 -14.03
C VAL A 764 -9.28 22.96 -13.97
N LEU A 765 -8.72 21.81 -14.34
CA LEU A 765 -7.29 21.55 -14.24
C LEU A 765 -6.44 22.33 -15.26
N VAL A 766 -6.91 22.61 -16.48
CA VAL A 766 -6.17 23.49 -17.43
C VAL A 766 -6.15 24.96 -16.99
N LYS A 767 -7.03 25.37 -16.08
CA LYS A 767 -7.09 26.75 -15.54
C LYS A 767 -6.56 26.87 -14.11
N ALA A 768 -6.29 25.75 -13.43
CA ALA A 768 -5.89 25.77 -12.03
C ALA A 768 -4.49 26.40 -11.87
N PRO A 769 -4.32 27.39 -10.97
CA PRO A 769 -3.00 27.90 -10.59
C PRO A 769 -2.23 26.84 -9.78
N TYR A 770 -1.00 27.17 -9.36
CA TYR A 770 -0.16 26.32 -8.49
C TYR A 770 0.20 24.96 -9.10
N GLN A 771 0.34 24.89 -10.43
CA GLN A 771 0.82 23.71 -11.17
C GLN A 771 2.24 23.91 -11.74
N GLY A 772 3.06 24.71 -11.06
CA GLY A 772 4.49 24.82 -11.29
C GLY A 772 5.27 24.25 -10.12
N SER A 773 6.39 23.60 -10.38
CA SER A 773 7.40 23.30 -9.36
C SER A 773 8.73 23.95 -9.71
N LEU A 774 9.55 24.21 -8.70
CA LEU A 774 10.86 24.85 -8.83
C LEU A 774 11.89 24.03 -8.05
N LYS A 775 12.99 23.67 -8.72
CA LYS A 775 14.15 23.03 -8.09
C LYS A 775 15.39 23.89 -8.33
N VAL A 776 16.01 24.36 -7.25
CA VAL A 776 17.19 25.22 -7.27
C VAL A 776 18.42 24.49 -6.71
N SER A 777 19.57 24.76 -7.31
CA SER A 777 20.89 24.22 -6.97
C SER A 777 21.95 25.29 -7.23
N ALA A 778 23.10 25.21 -6.59
CA ALA A 778 24.23 26.09 -6.86
C ALA A 778 25.54 25.31 -6.85
N GLU A 779 26.45 25.60 -7.79
CA GLU A 779 27.68 24.85 -7.95
C GLU A 779 28.86 25.74 -8.40
N PRO A 780 30.01 25.71 -7.69
CA PRO A 780 30.19 25.14 -6.35
C PRO A 780 29.40 25.93 -5.29
N ARG A 781 29.01 25.26 -4.20
CA ARG A 781 28.28 25.90 -3.07
C ARG A 781 29.19 26.73 -2.15
N ALA A 782 30.47 26.37 -2.04
CA ALA A 782 31.49 27.18 -1.37
C ALA A 782 32.51 27.67 -2.39
N VAL A 783 32.85 28.95 -2.30
CA VAL A 783 33.49 29.69 -3.40
C VAL A 783 34.58 30.59 -2.84
N ALA A 784 35.80 30.48 -3.36
CA ALA A 784 36.89 31.39 -2.97
C ALA A 784 36.58 32.84 -3.38
N PRO A 785 37.14 33.86 -2.68
CA PRO A 785 37.10 35.25 -3.12
C PRO A 785 37.50 35.41 -4.59
N GLY A 786 36.78 36.27 -5.32
CA GLY A 786 36.98 36.51 -6.75
C GLY A 786 36.66 35.31 -7.66
N LYS A 787 36.12 34.20 -7.15
CA LYS A 787 35.71 33.03 -7.96
C LYS A 787 34.19 33.00 -8.16
N ALA A 788 33.76 32.22 -9.15
CA ALA A 788 32.38 32.17 -9.59
C ALA A 788 31.65 30.91 -9.11
N SER A 789 30.35 31.06 -8.84
CA SER A 789 29.37 29.98 -8.69
C SER A 789 28.27 30.14 -9.73
N THR A 790 27.66 29.02 -10.10
CA THR A 790 26.48 28.97 -10.98
C THR A 790 25.26 28.56 -10.16
N VAL A 791 24.33 29.48 -9.95
CA VAL A 791 22.98 29.14 -9.44
C VAL A 791 22.17 28.62 -10.62
N ARG A 792 21.67 27.38 -10.53
CA ARG A 792 20.82 26.75 -11.54
C ARG A 792 19.43 26.51 -10.96
N ALA A 793 18.41 27.04 -11.62
CA ALA A 793 17.02 26.75 -11.35
C ALA A 793 16.39 25.95 -12.49
N VAL A 794 15.51 25.02 -12.11
CA VAL A 794 14.66 24.25 -13.03
C VAL A 794 13.23 24.48 -12.61
N PHE A 795 12.48 25.22 -13.43
CA PHE A 795 11.02 25.24 -13.35
C PHE A 795 10.47 24.02 -14.11
N ARG A 796 9.44 23.39 -13.57
CA ARG A 796 8.67 22.34 -14.24
C ARG A 796 7.19 22.68 -14.26
N ASN A 797 6.57 22.49 -15.42
CA ASN A 797 5.12 22.48 -15.54
C ASN A 797 4.59 21.13 -15.03
N GLU A 798 3.93 21.13 -13.86
CA GLU A 798 3.29 19.96 -13.26
C GLU A 798 1.90 19.67 -13.87
N ASN A 799 1.44 20.50 -14.81
CA ASN A 799 0.25 20.22 -15.60
C ASN A 799 0.62 19.47 -16.89
N GLY A 800 0.13 18.24 -17.07
CA GLY A 800 0.27 17.48 -18.30
C GLY A 800 -0.86 17.69 -19.33
N LEU A 801 -1.87 18.50 -19.01
CA LEU A 801 -3.03 18.76 -19.87
C LEU A 801 -2.88 19.98 -20.79
N CYS A 802 -2.07 20.97 -20.41
CA CYS A 802 -1.84 22.20 -21.17
C CYS A 802 -0.43 22.77 -20.92
N PRO A 803 0.12 23.57 -21.85
CA PRO A 803 1.29 24.38 -21.57
C PRO A 803 0.97 25.45 -20.49
N THR A 804 2.02 26.01 -19.90
CA THR A 804 1.90 27.28 -19.17
C THR A 804 1.73 28.44 -20.15
N GLY A 805 1.26 29.59 -19.65
CA GLY A 805 1.60 30.88 -20.23
C GLY A 805 3.05 31.27 -19.89
N ALA A 806 3.33 32.58 -19.84
CA ALA A 806 4.67 33.08 -19.55
C ALA A 806 5.21 32.58 -18.19
N VAL A 807 6.47 32.14 -18.20
CA VAL A 807 7.24 31.76 -17.01
C VAL A 807 8.46 32.67 -16.93
N ASP A 808 8.48 33.52 -15.91
CA ASP A 808 9.59 34.44 -15.64
C ASP A 808 10.32 33.96 -14.39
N LEU A 809 11.63 33.74 -14.50
CA LEU A 809 12.49 33.34 -13.40
C LEU A 809 13.42 34.49 -12.99
N ALA A 810 13.44 34.81 -11.70
CA ALA A 810 14.28 35.86 -11.13
C ALA A 810 15.17 35.31 -10.01
N LEU A 811 16.42 35.78 -9.95
CA LEU A 811 17.32 35.56 -8.83
C LEU A 811 17.43 36.86 -8.01
N ARG A 812 17.25 36.76 -6.69
CA ARG A 812 17.34 37.85 -5.71
C ARG A 812 18.45 37.54 -4.70
N GLY A 813 19.09 38.56 -4.12
CA GLY A 813 20.11 38.43 -3.06
C GLY A 813 21.57 38.33 -3.53
N LEU A 814 21.82 38.07 -4.82
CA LEU A 814 23.17 38.01 -5.40
C LEU A 814 23.39 39.14 -6.42
N ASP A 815 23.64 40.34 -5.91
CA ASP A 815 23.86 41.53 -6.74
C ASP A 815 25.04 41.34 -7.69
N GLY A 816 24.84 41.69 -8.97
CA GLY A 816 25.81 41.47 -10.04
C GLY A 816 25.81 40.05 -10.64
N ALA A 817 24.96 39.13 -10.18
CA ALA A 817 24.76 37.84 -10.84
C ALA A 817 24.21 38.03 -12.27
N ARG A 818 24.79 37.34 -13.26
CA ARG A 818 24.42 37.45 -14.67
C ARG A 818 23.76 36.18 -15.18
N ALA A 819 22.52 36.28 -15.65
CA ALA A 819 21.85 35.20 -16.35
C ALA A 819 22.68 34.74 -17.56
N GLN A 820 22.81 33.42 -17.73
CA GLN A 820 23.49 32.76 -18.85
C GLN A 820 22.49 32.17 -19.86
N ASP A 821 21.23 32.03 -19.45
CA ASP A 821 20.10 31.53 -20.24
C ASP A 821 18.96 32.58 -20.18
N PRO A 822 17.98 32.55 -21.11
CA PRO A 822 16.82 33.44 -21.06
C PRO A 822 16.05 33.29 -19.74
N THR A 823 15.81 34.39 -19.03
CA THR A 823 15.05 34.40 -17.77
C THR A 823 13.54 34.39 -17.97
N SER A 824 13.06 34.60 -19.20
CA SER A 824 11.64 34.61 -19.57
C SER A 824 11.37 33.60 -20.67
N HIS A 825 10.37 32.75 -20.46
CA HIS A 825 9.91 31.75 -21.43
C HIS A 825 8.43 32.01 -21.73
N ARG A 826 8.07 32.15 -23.02
CA ARG A 826 6.68 32.42 -23.43
C ARG A 826 5.67 31.35 -22.98
N ALA A 827 6.12 30.10 -22.96
CA ALA A 827 5.36 28.93 -22.51
C ALA A 827 6.32 27.78 -22.18
N VAL A 828 5.92 26.91 -21.25
CA VAL A 828 6.56 25.62 -20.97
C VAL A 828 5.56 24.52 -21.32
N SER A 829 5.97 23.53 -22.10
CA SER A 829 5.10 22.44 -22.56
C SER A 829 4.50 21.62 -21.39
N PRO A 830 3.39 20.88 -21.62
CA PRO A 830 2.83 20.02 -20.58
C PRO A 830 3.88 19.01 -20.07
N GLY A 831 4.07 18.94 -18.74
CA GLY A 831 5.13 18.12 -18.11
C GLY A 831 6.57 18.59 -18.35
N GLY A 832 6.77 19.64 -19.15
CA GLY A 832 8.06 20.16 -19.60
C GLY A 832 8.81 20.99 -18.56
N MET A 833 10.04 21.37 -18.89
CA MET A 833 10.94 22.10 -17.99
C MET A 833 11.54 23.33 -18.67
N ALA A 834 11.74 24.38 -17.88
CA ALA A 834 12.59 25.53 -18.20
C ALA A 834 13.80 25.54 -17.25
N THR A 835 15.00 25.77 -17.77
CA THR A 835 16.23 25.85 -16.97
C THR A 835 16.86 27.21 -17.16
N VAL A 836 17.21 27.87 -16.05
CA VAL A 836 17.97 29.12 -16.05
C VAL A 836 19.18 28.99 -15.14
N ARG A 837 20.34 29.44 -15.62
CA ARG A 837 21.58 29.55 -14.86
C ARG A 837 21.96 31.02 -14.70
N TRP A 838 22.36 31.41 -13.49
CA TRP A 838 23.01 32.69 -13.22
C TRP A 838 24.43 32.44 -12.75
N ARG A 839 25.39 33.11 -13.38
CA ARG A 839 26.77 33.15 -12.92
C ARG A 839 26.95 34.32 -11.97
N TYR A 840 27.32 34.04 -10.74
CA TYR A 840 27.68 35.04 -9.72
C TYR A 840 29.17 34.91 -9.40
N THR A 841 29.88 36.03 -9.29
CA THR A 841 31.29 36.06 -8.83
C THR A 841 31.33 36.70 -7.46
N THR A 842 31.97 36.04 -6.51
CA THR A 842 32.08 36.55 -5.15
C THR A 842 32.95 37.82 -5.11
N ALA A 843 32.65 38.74 -4.19
CA ALA A 843 33.51 39.89 -3.92
C ALA A 843 34.93 39.42 -3.58
N ASP A 844 35.93 40.02 -4.26
CA ASP A 844 37.34 39.75 -4.03
C ASP A 844 37.84 40.56 -2.82
N ARG A 845 37.48 40.07 -1.62
CA ARG A 845 37.89 40.64 -0.33
C ARG A 845 38.26 39.55 0.68
N PRO A 846 39.07 39.88 1.71
CA PRO A 846 39.32 38.98 2.83
C PRO A 846 38.03 38.50 3.51
N LEU A 847 38.13 37.33 4.12
CA LEU A 847 37.03 36.69 4.85
C LEU A 847 36.93 37.23 6.28
N ALA A 848 35.70 37.40 6.76
CA ALA A 848 35.39 37.72 8.16
C ALA A 848 34.95 36.49 8.97
N GLU A 849 34.47 35.44 8.29
CA GLU A 849 33.99 34.18 8.88
C GLU A 849 34.51 32.98 8.07
N PRO A 850 34.63 31.78 8.67
CA PRO A 850 35.10 30.59 7.94
C PRO A 850 34.23 30.25 6.72
N LEU A 851 32.91 30.45 6.84
CA LEU A 851 31.91 30.30 5.78
C LEU A 851 30.99 31.54 5.82
N GLU A 852 31.31 32.59 5.06
CA GLU A 852 30.43 33.77 4.97
C GLU A 852 29.20 33.45 4.09
N PRO A 853 27.97 33.45 4.63
CA PRO A 853 26.77 33.09 3.88
C PRO A 853 26.37 34.21 2.90
N LEU A 854 26.03 33.80 1.67
CA LEU A 854 25.42 34.64 0.64
C LEU A 854 24.06 34.02 0.31
N GLU A 855 23.02 34.59 0.92
CA GLU A 855 21.64 34.11 0.79
C GLU A 855 21.01 34.62 -0.50
N TYR A 856 20.14 33.79 -1.08
CA TYR A 856 19.45 34.12 -2.32
C TYR A 856 18.09 33.44 -2.40
N THR A 857 17.17 34.04 -3.15
CA THR A 857 15.88 33.43 -3.50
C THR A 857 15.80 33.37 -5.02
N VAL A 858 15.41 32.21 -5.55
CA VAL A 858 14.93 32.13 -6.93
C VAL A 858 13.41 32.08 -6.91
N GLU A 859 12.81 32.97 -7.68
CA GLU A 859 11.37 33.08 -7.88
C GLU A 859 11.02 32.64 -9.30
N ALA A 860 9.88 31.96 -9.47
CA ALA A 860 9.29 31.66 -10.77
C ALA A 860 7.83 32.10 -10.79
N GLU A 861 7.54 33.18 -11.53
CA GLU A 861 6.17 33.66 -11.78
C GLU A 861 5.58 32.88 -12.95
N ASN A 862 4.48 32.15 -12.72
CA ASN A 862 3.91 31.23 -13.70
C ASN A 862 2.38 31.11 -13.55
N GLY A 863 1.71 30.74 -14.63
CA GLY A 863 0.29 30.39 -14.61
C GLY A 863 -0.15 29.83 -15.96
N PRO A 864 -1.35 29.24 -16.08
CA PRO A 864 -1.95 28.94 -17.37
C PRO A 864 -2.19 30.23 -18.18
N GLU A 865 -2.20 30.12 -19.51
CA GLU A 865 -2.37 31.28 -20.39
C GLU A 865 -3.71 32.01 -20.11
N GLY A 866 -3.64 33.34 -19.97
CA GLY A 866 -4.79 34.19 -19.66
C GLY A 866 -5.39 34.01 -18.26
N GLN A 867 -4.73 33.29 -17.35
CA GLN A 867 -5.14 33.16 -15.93
C GLN A 867 -4.24 34.01 -15.01
N GLU A 868 -4.65 34.18 -13.76
CA GLU A 868 -3.82 34.81 -12.73
C GLU A 868 -2.51 34.04 -12.55
N ARG A 869 -1.38 34.75 -12.63
CA ARG A 869 -0.04 34.17 -12.39
C ARG A 869 0.23 34.10 -10.89
N VAL A 870 0.98 33.09 -10.48
CA VAL A 870 1.42 32.86 -9.11
C VAL A 870 2.94 32.74 -9.05
N THR A 871 3.53 33.25 -7.97
CA THR A 871 4.96 33.15 -7.72
C THR A 871 5.25 31.96 -6.82
N ILE A 872 6.13 31.06 -7.26
CA ILE A 872 6.75 30.05 -6.41
C ILE A 872 8.20 30.45 -6.16
N GLY A 873 8.65 30.42 -4.90
CA GLY A 873 9.98 30.90 -4.50
C GLY A 873 10.72 29.90 -3.63
N GLN A 874 11.91 29.49 -4.08
CA GLN A 874 12.82 28.62 -3.32
C GLN A 874 14.06 29.43 -2.89
N ASP A 875 14.29 29.43 -1.58
CA ASP A 875 15.43 30.05 -0.94
C ASP A 875 16.66 29.13 -0.98
N GLY A 876 17.85 29.72 -1.00
CA GLY A 876 19.11 29.02 -1.09
C GLY A 876 20.27 29.84 -0.55
N ARG A 877 21.42 29.19 -0.41
CA ARG A 877 22.63 29.77 0.16
C ARG A 877 23.85 29.24 -0.58
N ILE A 878 24.75 30.13 -0.97
CA ILE A 878 26.15 29.80 -1.27
C ILE A 878 27.03 30.45 -0.19
N TYR A 879 28.30 30.08 -0.14
CA TYR A 879 29.24 30.58 0.85
C TYR A 879 30.49 31.14 0.17
N ARG A 880 30.99 32.28 0.63
CA ARG A 880 32.38 32.66 0.35
C ARG A 880 33.27 32.01 1.40
N ALA A 881 34.27 31.24 0.96
CA ALA A 881 35.05 30.34 1.80
C ALA A 881 36.51 30.29 1.35
N GLY A 882 37.45 30.18 2.29
CA GLY A 882 38.87 30.03 1.99
C GLY A 882 39.25 28.58 1.64
N PRO A 883 40.48 28.33 1.17
CA PRO A 883 41.04 26.99 1.22
C PRO A 883 41.07 26.50 2.69
N LEU A 884 40.85 25.20 2.90
CA LEU A 884 41.10 24.59 4.21
C LEU A 884 42.61 24.56 4.48
N SER A 885 43.00 24.56 5.75
CA SER A 885 44.41 24.47 6.13
C SER A 885 45.03 23.11 5.76
N ASP A 886 46.35 23.11 5.55
CA ASP A 886 47.08 21.89 5.23
C ASP A 886 46.98 20.84 6.36
N GLY A 887 46.91 19.56 5.99
CA GLY A 887 46.90 18.44 6.93
C GLY A 887 45.53 18.00 7.43
N VAL A 888 44.42 18.59 6.97
CA VAL A 888 43.06 18.06 7.18
C VAL A 888 42.48 17.43 5.90
N ARG A 889 41.49 16.55 6.06
CA ARG A 889 40.71 15.91 5.00
C ARG A 889 39.23 16.20 5.19
N THR A 890 38.44 16.02 4.14
CA THR A 890 36.98 16.14 4.19
C THR A 890 36.32 14.87 3.69
N ALA A 891 35.19 14.53 4.30
CA ALA A 891 34.28 13.50 3.81
C ALA A 891 32.84 13.98 3.99
N THR A 892 31.96 13.66 3.04
CA THR A 892 30.54 14.02 3.13
C THR A 892 29.65 13.02 2.42
N THR A 893 28.55 12.68 3.08
CA THR A 893 27.39 11.96 2.53
C THR A 893 26.14 12.84 2.53
N ASN A 894 26.27 14.13 2.86
CA ASN A 894 25.17 15.09 3.04
C ASN A 894 25.37 16.42 2.27
N GLU A 895 26.17 16.39 1.19
CA GLU A 895 26.57 17.57 0.39
C GLU A 895 27.13 18.73 1.24
N ALA A 896 27.95 18.43 2.25
CA ALA A 896 28.50 19.46 3.13
C ALA A 896 29.56 20.33 2.43
N VAL A 897 29.58 21.60 2.80
CA VAL A 897 30.66 22.55 2.50
C VAL A 897 31.38 22.94 3.78
N PHE A 898 32.64 23.34 3.62
CA PHE A 898 33.60 23.49 4.71
C PHE A 898 34.34 24.81 4.58
N GLY A 899 34.66 25.43 5.70
CA GLY A 899 35.45 26.66 5.75
C GLY A 899 36.35 26.73 6.97
N HIS A 900 37.43 27.49 6.86
CA HIS A 900 38.43 27.69 7.91
C HIS A 900 38.92 29.15 7.88
N LEU A 901 39.00 29.78 9.06
CA LEU A 901 39.56 31.12 9.24
C LEU A 901 40.09 31.25 10.68
N ASP A 902 41.37 31.57 10.84
CA ASP A 902 42.02 31.87 12.13
C ASP A 902 41.72 30.86 13.26
N GLY A 903 41.78 29.57 12.94
CA GLY A 903 41.51 28.47 13.88
C GLY A 903 40.03 28.19 14.16
N ARG A 904 39.12 29.01 13.63
CA ARG A 904 37.68 28.73 13.55
C ARG A 904 37.38 27.91 12.30
N TRP A 905 36.39 27.03 12.42
CA TRP A 905 35.93 26.13 11.36
C TRP A 905 34.42 26.29 11.21
N ALA A 906 33.91 26.12 10.01
CA ALA A 906 32.47 25.99 9.81
C ALA A 906 32.12 24.87 8.83
N ILE A 907 30.98 24.24 9.07
CA ILE A 907 30.40 23.19 8.23
C ILE A 907 28.93 23.53 8.00
N ASP A 908 28.52 23.64 6.74
CA ASP A 908 27.10 23.66 6.35
C ASP A 908 26.77 22.39 5.58
N GLY A 909 25.68 21.71 5.93
CA GLY A 909 25.30 20.44 5.31
C GLY A 909 23.84 20.10 5.51
N ALA A 910 23.35 19.14 4.72
CA ALA A 910 22.03 18.54 4.87
C ALA A 910 22.12 17.29 5.79
N GLY A 911 21.32 16.26 5.47
CA GLY A 911 21.39 14.93 6.07
C GLY A 911 20.03 14.52 6.64
N ALA A 912 19.49 13.39 6.18
CA ALA A 912 18.21 12.86 6.60
C ALA A 912 18.25 12.39 8.07
N ASP A 913 19.27 11.61 8.44
CA ASP A 913 19.54 11.17 9.81
C ASP A 913 21.00 10.71 9.98
N LEU A 914 21.43 10.52 11.23
CA LEU A 914 22.67 9.86 11.63
C LEU A 914 22.36 8.81 12.69
N TRP A 915 21.70 7.73 12.26
CA TRP A 915 21.16 6.67 13.11
C TRP A 915 20.96 5.37 12.31
N LYS A 916 21.46 4.25 12.85
CA LYS A 916 21.39 2.90 12.23
C LYS A 916 21.83 2.94 10.76
N ALA A 917 21.02 2.38 9.86
CA ALA A 917 21.29 2.28 8.43
C ALA A 917 21.45 3.64 7.71
N THR A 918 21.04 4.76 8.31
CA THR A 918 21.19 6.10 7.73
C THR A 918 22.37 6.81 8.38
N ALA A 919 23.43 7.05 7.60
CA ALA A 919 24.66 7.71 8.06
C ALA A 919 25.01 8.92 7.18
N GLU A 920 24.15 9.95 7.22
CA GLU A 920 24.31 11.17 6.41
C GLU A 920 24.93 12.30 7.24
N PHE A 921 26.22 12.57 7.03
CA PHE A 921 26.96 13.62 7.73
C PHE A 921 28.10 14.20 6.87
N GLY A 922 28.59 15.37 7.28
CA GLY A 922 29.76 16.02 6.70
C GLY A 922 30.82 16.22 7.77
N THR A 923 32.09 15.95 7.47
CA THR A 923 33.19 16.06 8.42
C THR A 923 34.46 16.66 7.83
N VAL A 924 35.14 17.48 8.63
CA VAL A 924 36.56 17.84 8.47
C VAL A 924 37.35 17.05 9.50
N TYR A 925 38.34 16.28 9.09
CA TYR A 925 39.00 15.31 9.95
C TYR A 925 40.52 15.22 9.74
N ARG A 926 41.21 14.72 10.77
CA ARG A 926 42.62 14.32 10.70
C ARG A 926 42.69 12.79 10.67
N ALA A 927 43.37 12.25 9.66
CA ALA A 927 43.48 10.81 9.49
C ALA A 927 44.38 10.20 10.58
N ARG A 928 43.97 9.09 11.19
CA ARG A 928 44.73 8.33 12.20
C ARG A 928 45.21 9.17 13.41
N ALA A 929 44.49 10.25 13.75
CA ALA A 929 44.90 11.22 14.77
C ALA A 929 44.42 10.89 16.20
N LEU A 930 43.47 9.95 16.39
CA LEU A 930 43.10 9.48 17.72
C LEU A 930 43.73 8.10 18.01
N ALA A 931 44.86 8.13 18.72
CA ALA A 931 45.51 6.94 19.27
C ALA A 931 44.84 6.46 20.56
N ASP A 932 45.26 5.29 21.06
CA ASP A 932 44.95 4.90 22.43
C ASP A 932 45.59 5.86 23.45
N GLY A 933 44.89 6.16 24.53
CA GLY A 933 45.22 7.24 25.49
C GLY A 933 44.98 8.66 24.98
N GLY A 934 44.68 8.84 23.69
CA GLY A 934 44.51 10.14 23.07
C GLY A 934 43.20 10.85 23.41
N THR A 935 43.16 12.16 23.18
CA THR A 935 42.01 13.02 23.45
C THR A 935 41.74 13.99 22.29
N VAL A 936 40.47 14.30 22.07
CA VAL A 936 40.04 15.33 21.12
C VAL A 936 39.17 16.32 21.85
N THR A 937 39.40 17.61 21.63
CA THR A 937 38.60 18.70 22.18
C THR A 937 38.15 19.63 21.05
N VAL A 938 36.92 20.14 21.12
CA VAL A 938 36.41 21.20 20.23
C VAL A 938 35.35 22.03 20.95
N LYS A 939 35.31 23.34 20.69
CA LYS A 939 34.20 24.22 21.06
C LYS A 939 33.19 24.26 19.92
N VAL A 940 31.97 23.79 20.15
CA VAL A 940 30.83 24.09 19.26
C VAL A 940 30.40 25.52 19.59
N VAL A 941 30.66 26.46 18.69
CA VAL A 941 30.42 27.90 18.90
C VAL A 941 28.96 28.23 18.64
N SER A 942 28.41 27.76 17.52
CA SER A 942 27.03 27.95 17.11
C SER A 942 26.53 26.77 16.27
N GLN A 943 25.22 26.55 16.25
CA GLN A 943 24.56 25.51 15.45
C GLN A 943 23.16 26.00 15.05
N GLU A 944 22.88 26.10 13.75
CA GLU A 944 21.51 26.33 13.25
C GLU A 944 20.59 25.14 13.60
N ASN A 945 19.35 25.43 14.02
CA ASN A 945 18.40 24.42 14.45
C ASN A 945 17.55 23.90 13.27
N SER A 946 18.09 22.97 12.49
CA SER A 946 17.35 22.21 11.47
C SER A 946 16.40 21.14 12.05
N GLY A 947 16.53 20.83 13.34
CA GLY A 947 15.69 19.86 14.04
C GLY A 947 16.21 19.54 15.44
N PRO A 948 15.36 19.00 16.34
CA PRO A 948 15.73 18.73 17.74
C PRO A 948 16.87 17.71 17.87
N TRP A 949 17.07 16.86 16.85
CA TRP A 949 18.11 15.84 16.78
C TRP A 949 19.29 16.21 15.89
N ALA A 950 19.34 17.42 15.32
CA ALA A 950 20.46 17.86 14.50
C ALA A 950 21.75 17.77 15.31
N ARG A 951 22.84 17.25 14.73
CA ARG A 951 24.05 16.88 15.48
C ARG A 951 25.24 17.71 15.03
N ALA A 952 26.03 18.18 15.98
CA ALA A 952 27.33 18.78 15.71
C ALA A 952 28.35 18.53 16.82
N GLY A 953 29.58 18.16 16.48
CA GLY A 953 30.63 17.94 17.48
C GLY A 953 31.81 17.12 16.97
N ILE A 954 32.26 16.16 17.79
CA ILE A 954 33.39 15.26 17.50
C ILE A 954 32.86 13.96 16.92
N VAL A 955 33.46 13.48 15.83
CA VAL A 955 33.26 12.13 15.28
C VAL A 955 34.57 11.34 15.25
N VAL A 956 34.47 10.03 15.44
CA VAL A 956 35.60 9.07 15.41
C VAL A 956 35.17 7.83 14.63
N ARG A 957 36.06 7.31 13.77
CA ARG A 957 35.87 6.06 13.02
C ARG A 957 37.23 5.51 12.57
N ASN A 958 37.35 4.22 12.22
CA ASN A 958 38.62 3.72 11.67
C ASN A 958 38.99 4.41 10.34
N ASP A 959 38.00 4.62 9.47
CA ASP A 959 38.07 5.45 8.27
C ASP A 959 36.79 6.30 8.18
N LEU A 960 36.90 7.63 8.22
CA LEU A 960 35.74 8.52 8.16
C LEU A 960 35.17 8.72 6.75
N SER A 961 35.92 8.33 5.71
CA SER A 961 35.49 8.37 4.31
C SER A 961 34.78 7.08 3.85
N ALA A 962 35.02 5.96 4.52
CA ALA A 962 34.45 4.66 4.16
C ALA A 962 33.07 4.40 4.81
N PRO A 963 32.00 4.16 4.03
CA PRO A 963 30.73 3.64 4.56
C PRO A 963 30.93 2.29 5.29
N GLY A 964 30.17 2.05 6.36
CA GLY A 964 30.24 0.80 7.14
C GLY A 964 31.53 0.55 7.94
N SER A 965 32.50 1.48 7.99
CA SER A 965 33.70 1.30 8.81
C SER A 965 33.37 1.15 10.31
N ALA A 966 34.05 0.22 10.99
CA ALA A 966 33.89 -0.04 12.42
C ALA A 966 34.50 1.05 13.33
N GLY A 967 34.25 0.91 14.64
CA GLY A 967 34.77 1.79 15.69
C GLY A 967 34.13 3.18 15.70
N PHE A 968 32.83 3.26 15.39
CA PHE A 968 32.11 4.50 15.11
C PHE A 968 31.53 5.13 16.39
N VAL A 969 31.97 6.33 16.72
CA VAL A 969 31.53 7.09 17.92
C VAL A 969 31.34 8.56 17.55
N ASN A 970 30.33 9.23 18.11
CA ASN A 970 30.26 10.68 18.11
C ASN A 970 29.87 11.28 19.47
N LEU A 971 30.40 12.46 19.75
CA LEU A 971 30.00 13.31 20.88
C LEU A 971 29.52 14.63 20.30
N ALA A 972 28.22 14.89 20.39
CA ALA A 972 27.56 15.95 19.64
C ALA A 972 26.63 16.79 20.52
N LEU A 973 26.64 18.11 20.32
CA LEU A 973 25.52 18.96 20.71
C LEU A 973 24.31 18.66 19.81
N THR A 974 23.12 18.77 20.39
CA THR A 974 21.83 18.76 19.69
C THR A 974 20.94 19.93 20.17
N PRO A 975 20.16 20.59 19.29
CA PRO A 975 19.32 21.71 19.69
C PRO A 975 18.22 21.35 20.70
N GLY A 976 17.70 20.13 20.65
CA GLY A 976 16.58 19.67 21.48
C GLY A 976 16.94 18.77 22.65
N ASN A 977 18.07 18.04 22.60
CA ASN A 977 18.38 16.96 23.56
C ASN A 977 19.67 17.20 24.38
N GLY A 978 20.34 18.33 24.19
CA GLY A 978 21.63 18.63 24.85
C GLY A 978 22.79 17.89 24.19
N VAL A 979 23.79 17.49 24.97
CA VAL A 979 24.97 16.78 24.44
C VAL A 979 24.76 15.27 24.48
N VAL A 980 24.98 14.61 23.35
CA VAL A 980 24.74 13.19 23.12
C VAL A 980 26.04 12.49 22.74
N LEU A 981 26.38 11.41 23.44
CA LEU A 981 27.44 10.46 23.10
C LEU A 981 26.79 9.24 22.43
N SER A 982 26.89 9.14 21.10
CA SER A 982 26.36 8.03 20.30
C SER A 982 27.48 7.06 19.94
N TYR A 983 27.20 5.77 19.91
CA TYR A 983 28.20 4.76 19.54
C TYR A 983 27.56 3.56 18.83
N ASP A 984 28.39 2.90 18.03
CA ASP A 984 28.20 1.55 17.55
C ASP A 984 28.44 0.58 18.72
N SER A 985 27.41 -0.13 19.18
CA SER A 985 27.54 -1.06 20.30
C SER A 985 27.76 -2.53 19.91
N ASN A 986 27.57 -2.87 18.63
CA ASN A 986 27.59 -4.25 18.15
C ASN A 986 28.77 -4.53 17.18
N GLY A 987 29.40 -3.49 16.62
CA GLY A 987 30.53 -3.54 15.70
C GLY A 987 30.16 -3.55 14.20
N ASP A 988 28.90 -3.30 13.84
CA ASP A 988 28.39 -3.32 12.46
C ASP A 988 28.73 -2.04 11.66
N GLY A 989 29.35 -1.05 12.30
CA GLY A 989 29.73 0.21 11.69
C GLY A 989 28.60 1.24 11.66
N THR A 990 27.48 1.02 12.36
CA THR A 990 26.36 1.97 12.47
C THR A 990 26.11 2.41 13.92
N LEU A 991 25.49 3.58 14.11
CA LEU A 991 25.19 4.09 15.45
C LEU A 991 23.80 3.60 15.89
N ASP A 992 23.78 2.72 16.90
CA ASP A 992 22.56 2.05 17.36
C ASP A 992 22.13 2.43 18.80
N THR A 993 23.03 3.04 19.58
CA THR A 993 22.78 3.43 20.97
C THR A 993 23.42 4.79 21.34
N TYR A 994 22.96 5.39 22.44
CA TYR A 994 23.47 6.67 22.92
C TYR A 994 23.35 6.87 24.44
N ARG A 995 24.05 7.88 24.96
CA ARG A 995 23.85 8.48 26.29
C ARG A 995 23.78 10.00 26.13
N ALA A 996 23.03 10.70 26.97
CA ALA A 996 22.78 12.13 26.80
C ALA A 996 22.86 12.91 28.12
N ALA A 997 23.28 14.16 28.02
CA ALA A 997 23.26 15.15 29.09
C ALA A 997 22.43 16.36 28.62
N SER A 998 21.20 16.45 29.12
CA SER A 998 20.20 17.45 28.72
C SER A 998 20.53 18.86 29.23
N GLY A 999 19.76 19.85 28.74
CA GLY A 999 19.83 21.25 29.19
C GLY A 999 21.04 22.05 28.68
N VAL A 1000 21.86 21.49 27.79
CA VAL A 1000 23.05 22.15 27.23
C VAL A 1000 22.73 22.77 25.87
N LYS A 1001 23.32 23.94 25.60
CA LYS A 1001 23.24 24.67 24.32
C LYS A 1001 24.64 25.15 23.92
N ALA A 1002 24.80 25.61 22.67
CA ALA A 1002 25.99 26.32 22.25
C ALA A 1002 26.07 27.72 22.92
N PRO A 1003 27.27 28.26 23.19
CA PRO A 1003 28.57 27.61 22.98
C PRO A 1003 28.87 26.53 24.04
N VAL A 1004 29.47 25.41 23.62
CA VAL A 1004 29.88 24.32 24.52
C VAL A 1004 31.21 23.73 24.09
N LEU A 1005 32.10 23.48 25.05
CA LEU A 1005 33.35 22.77 24.84
C LEU A 1005 33.13 21.26 25.05
N LEU A 1006 33.46 20.44 24.06
CA LEU A 1006 33.31 18.99 24.08
C LEU A 1006 34.68 18.33 24.12
N ARG A 1007 34.84 17.26 24.91
CA ARG A 1007 36.05 16.42 24.95
C ARG A 1007 35.69 14.95 24.84
N LEU A 1008 36.37 14.24 23.94
CA LEU A 1008 36.28 12.80 23.76
C LEU A 1008 37.65 12.18 24.00
N SER A 1009 37.75 11.32 25.01
CA SER A 1009 38.99 10.65 25.41
C SER A 1009 38.88 9.15 25.16
N ARG A 1010 39.98 8.51 24.73
CA ARG A 1010 39.99 7.08 24.36
C ARG A 1010 40.91 6.25 25.27
N ALA A 1011 40.44 5.06 25.65
CA ALA A 1011 41.22 4.01 26.31
C ALA A 1011 40.82 2.63 25.75
N GLY A 1012 41.63 2.08 24.85
CA GLY A 1012 41.36 0.85 24.10
C GLY A 1012 40.11 0.96 23.22
N ALA A 1013 39.08 0.19 23.57
CA ALA A 1013 37.73 0.26 22.99
C ALA A 1013 36.76 1.14 23.80
N SER A 1014 37.23 1.77 24.89
CA SER A 1014 36.44 2.65 25.73
C SER A 1014 36.59 4.12 25.31
N TYR A 1015 35.47 4.84 25.30
CA TYR A 1015 35.38 6.25 24.92
C TYR A 1015 34.64 7.02 26.02
N LYS A 1016 35.29 8.03 26.60
CA LYS A 1016 34.71 8.93 27.60
C LYS A 1016 34.34 10.25 26.94
N GLY A 1017 33.04 10.57 26.92
CA GLY A 1017 32.53 11.85 26.43
C GLY A 1017 32.27 12.82 27.58
N GLU A 1018 32.77 14.05 27.45
CA GLU A 1018 32.70 15.10 28.46
C GLU A 1018 32.34 16.45 27.83
N LEU A 1019 31.72 17.33 28.62
CA LEU A 1019 31.38 18.70 28.21
C LEU A 1019 31.77 19.73 29.27
N SER A 1020 32.00 20.96 28.84
CA SER A 1020 32.20 22.14 29.67
C SER A 1020 31.40 23.32 29.10
N THR A 1021 30.76 24.08 29.98
CA THR A 1021 30.01 25.31 29.67
C THR A 1021 30.69 26.56 30.23
N ASP A 1022 31.94 26.42 30.70
CA ASP A 1022 32.74 27.45 31.38
C ASP A 1022 34.18 27.51 30.81
N ASP A 1023 34.30 27.24 29.49
CA ASP A 1023 35.55 27.26 28.71
C ASP A 1023 36.68 26.40 29.30
N GLY A 1024 36.30 25.19 29.73
CA GLY A 1024 37.21 24.14 30.17
C GLY A 1024 37.61 24.20 31.65
N ARG A 1025 37.09 25.16 32.43
CA ARG A 1025 37.35 25.29 33.87
C ARG A 1025 36.77 24.12 34.68
N SER A 1026 35.59 23.63 34.31
CA SER A 1026 34.98 22.42 34.88
C SER A 1026 34.48 21.49 33.78
N TRP A 1027 34.58 20.18 34.02
CA TRP A 1027 34.20 19.15 33.05
C TRP A 1027 33.15 18.20 33.62
N ARG A 1028 32.00 18.12 32.97
CA ARG A 1028 30.93 17.18 33.27
C ARG A 1028 31.02 15.99 32.33
N THR A 1029 31.18 14.79 32.88
CA THR A 1029 31.10 13.54 32.09
C THR A 1029 29.66 13.33 31.60
N VAL A 1030 29.50 13.06 30.30
CA VAL A 1030 28.23 12.61 29.69
C VAL A 1030 28.07 11.12 29.93
N SER A 1031 29.08 10.34 29.52
CA SER A 1031 29.21 8.91 29.85
C SER A 1031 30.58 8.37 29.45
N THR A 1032 30.86 7.14 29.87
CA THR A 1032 31.91 6.28 29.32
C THR A 1032 31.26 5.08 28.66
N VAL A 1033 31.60 4.81 27.40
CA VAL A 1033 30.97 3.77 26.58
C VAL A 1033 32.03 2.86 25.96
N VAL A 1034 31.64 1.69 25.47
CA VAL A 1034 32.52 0.76 24.75
C VAL A 1034 32.00 0.63 23.32
N ALA A 1035 32.85 0.88 22.33
CA ALA A 1035 32.54 0.68 20.91
C ALA A 1035 33.54 -0.32 20.31
N PRO A 1036 33.11 -1.54 19.93
CA PRO A 1036 34.00 -2.57 19.40
C PRO A 1036 34.56 -2.21 18.02
N GLY A 1037 35.61 -2.92 17.60
CA GLY A 1037 36.21 -2.78 16.27
C GLY A 1037 37.11 -1.56 16.06
N GLY A 1038 37.34 -0.72 17.07
CA GLY A 1038 38.24 0.44 16.97
C GLY A 1038 39.73 0.07 16.76
N SER A 1039 40.34 0.56 15.67
CA SER A 1039 41.75 0.31 15.33
C SER A 1039 42.73 1.07 16.25
N GLY A 1040 44.01 0.67 16.30
CA GLY A 1040 45.01 1.28 17.19
C GLY A 1040 45.25 2.79 16.99
N LYS A 1041 44.98 3.30 15.79
CA LYS A 1041 44.79 4.75 15.52
C LYS A 1041 43.58 4.93 14.62
N GLN A 1042 42.71 5.87 14.97
CA GLN A 1042 41.45 6.16 14.28
C GLN A 1042 41.44 7.57 13.68
N ASP A 1043 40.64 7.76 12.65
CA ASP A 1043 40.29 9.07 12.12
C ASP A 1043 39.41 9.80 13.13
N THR A 1044 39.63 11.11 13.28
CA THR A 1044 38.79 11.96 14.13
C THR A 1044 38.63 13.34 13.55
N GLY A 1045 37.43 13.90 13.68
CA GLY A 1045 37.08 15.16 13.04
C GLY A 1045 35.94 15.91 13.70
N LEU A 1046 35.75 17.11 13.18
CA LEU A 1046 34.56 17.94 13.39
C LEU A 1046 33.48 17.44 12.44
N PHE A 1047 32.23 17.34 12.87
CA PHE A 1047 31.15 16.90 11.99
C PHE A 1047 29.83 17.62 12.25
N MET A 1048 28.96 17.60 11.25
CA MET A 1048 27.55 17.92 11.43
C MET A 1048 26.62 17.01 10.61
N SER A 1049 25.36 16.93 11.05
CA SER A 1049 24.23 16.40 10.27
C SER A 1049 22.96 17.18 10.63
N ALA A 1050 22.19 17.59 9.62
CA ALA A 1050 20.96 18.36 9.82
C ALA A 1050 19.81 17.53 10.42
N THR A 1051 19.86 16.19 10.30
CA THR A 1051 18.81 15.23 10.67
C THR A 1051 17.39 15.69 10.29
N ASN A 1052 17.22 16.09 9.03
CA ASN A 1052 16.06 16.81 8.53
C ASN A 1052 14.92 15.88 8.04
N GLY A 1053 15.05 14.56 8.21
CA GLY A 1053 14.07 13.57 7.72
C GLY A 1053 13.98 13.45 6.20
N GLY A 1054 14.99 13.92 5.47
CA GLY A 1054 15.04 13.94 4.00
C GLY A 1054 14.43 15.19 3.36
N SER A 1055 14.12 16.24 4.12
CA SER A 1055 13.53 17.47 3.57
C SER A 1055 14.47 18.26 2.64
N GLY A 1056 15.78 18.06 2.79
CA GLY A 1056 16.82 18.86 2.12
C GLY A 1056 17.16 20.18 2.83
N ASP A 1057 16.48 20.52 3.94
CA ASP A 1057 16.87 21.67 4.79
C ASP A 1057 18.33 21.50 5.28
N ARG A 1058 19.08 22.59 5.37
CA ARG A 1058 20.49 22.58 5.77
C ARG A 1058 20.68 23.30 7.11
N ALA A 1059 21.84 23.11 7.73
CA ALA A 1059 22.26 23.85 8.91
C ALA A 1059 23.74 24.20 8.84
N LEU A 1060 24.07 25.45 9.14
CA LEU A 1060 25.41 25.92 9.43
C LEU A 1060 25.80 25.63 10.89
N VAL A 1061 27.05 25.23 11.09
CA VAL A 1061 27.66 25.04 12.40
C VAL A 1061 29.04 25.68 12.41
N GLU A 1062 29.37 26.43 13.47
CA GLU A 1062 30.70 26.98 13.71
C GLU A 1062 31.38 26.27 14.89
N PHE A 1063 32.68 26.03 14.75
CA PHE A 1063 33.55 25.41 15.73
C PHE A 1063 34.82 26.25 15.97
N ALA A 1064 35.37 26.15 17.17
CA ALA A 1064 36.67 26.70 17.53
C ALA A 1064 37.45 25.70 18.42
N ASP A 1065 38.70 26.03 18.77
CA ASP A 1065 39.52 25.25 19.71
C ASP A 1065 39.67 23.75 19.38
N TRP A 1066 39.70 23.40 18.10
CA TRP A 1066 39.88 22.00 17.69
C TRP A 1066 41.32 21.51 17.94
N ARG A 1067 41.47 20.69 18.98
CA ARG A 1067 42.75 20.17 19.47
C ARG A 1067 42.70 18.64 19.51
N THR A 1068 43.79 18.00 19.12
CA THR A 1068 44.03 16.55 19.19
C THR A 1068 45.31 16.34 19.97
N GLY A 1069 45.28 15.61 21.07
CA GLY A 1069 46.41 15.36 21.98
C GLY A 1069 46.58 13.90 22.33
#